data_AF-A0A087SNS3-F1
#
_entry.id   AF-A0A087SNS3-F1
#
_cell.length_a   1.000
_cell.length_b   1.000
_cell.length_c   1.000
_cell.angle_alpha   90.00
_cell.angle_beta   90.00
_cell.angle_gamma   90.00
#
_symmetry.space_group_name_H-M   'P 1'
#
loop_
_entity.id
_entity.type
_entity.pdbx_description
1 polymer ?
#
loop_
_entity_poly.entity_id
_entity_poly.type
_entity_poly.pdbx_seq_one_letter_code
_entity_poly.pdbx_strand_id
1 'polypeptide(L)'
;MQTVHPLRAPAPFVCDAGYIGKTRRPNLCARAEQTGGGPRQRRSGPSTRVRLRGNGTDHLGSSLTLPGTGASFPGPPGTEGPPLRVLPIGGLGEIGMNCMLIGVGDRYILLDAGLMFPDVTDLGMAKLLPDTSFLAKWKDKIEAVFITHGHEDHIGALPWVIPALDPNTPIFAPGFPMRLVERRLKEYKLWNPARAHTVAIRRPFQCGPFQAEAFRVTHSIPDCCGLVLRCDAGTIVHSGDWKIDETPIDGECFDRDFFEQLGKEGVTLFMSDSTNVLSAGRTQSEAVVEKALMERMLDHENKGRIITTQFASNLHRLTSVKRAADAAGRRICFVGQALHTYLEAAHQEGRAPLDPGLLVSHTQAEEWDPSKLVIVTTGSQGEPRAALSKAAAKASPLLQLRREDLLLYSAKVIPGNDQKALGAMLAMDAYGAALTPLEQLALLIAGAVHDLGHPGVQNAFLVRTEADCAKQCGGKSVNESMHVALAFELLRRPENDFICRLPPEDRAEFLRLVEAMVLCTDMAYHAAALDDFADTLAELGPDLVAWPGEARVKALQMLLHTADISNPARPLHHCMVWGRKIHDEMYKQGDLERALGLEVTAVCDRASAPVACGQLKFINIFLTPCLKLVEGLAPNFVAAAMPHIEGAAAYWRSQIGEGGEEATVCAPACATFPGSAALGSHEIPDPKPAKGA
;
A
#
# COMPACT_ATOMS: atom_id res chain seq x y z
N MET A 1 6.67 -2.90 8.87
CA MET A 1 6.73 -1.46 8.54
C MET A 1 7.36 -1.33 7.17
N GLN A 2 6.81 -0.55 6.24
CA GLN A 2 7.49 -0.34 4.95
C GLN A 2 8.81 0.40 5.18
N THR A 3 9.92 -0.31 4.98
CA THR A 3 11.28 0.21 4.76
C THR A 3 11.96 -0.76 3.79
N VAL A 4 12.40 -0.27 2.63
CA VAL A 4 12.83 -1.09 1.47
C VAL A 4 14.35 -1.05 1.31
N HIS A 5 15.07 -2.15 1.03
CA HIS A 5 16.50 -2.22 0.64
C HIS A 5 16.74 -3.25 -0.51
N PRO A 6 17.74 -3.09 -1.41
CA PRO A 6 17.82 -3.75 -2.73
C PRO A 6 18.91 -4.83 -2.88
N LEU A 7 18.74 -5.78 -3.82
CA LEU A 7 19.85 -6.53 -4.42
C LEU A 7 19.66 -6.83 -5.93
N ARG A 8 20.74 -6.52 -6.67
CA ARG A 8 21.27 -6.93 -7.99
C ARG A 8 20.35 -7.33 -9.15
N ALA A 9 20.65 -6.72 -10.30
CA ALA A 9 20.02 -6.90 -11.61
C ALA A 9 20.25 -8.29 -12.24
N PRO A 10 19.23 -8.90 -12.86
CA PRO A 10 19.43 -9.93 -13.88
C PRO A 10 19.64 -9.29 -15.28
N ALA A 11 20.41 -10.00 -16.10
CA ALA A 11 20.74 -9.69 -17.49
C ALA A 11 19.50 -9.65 -18.42
N PRO A 12 19.58 -9.02 -19.62
CA PRO A 12 18.42 -8.79 -20.48
C PRO A 12 17.93 -10.10 -21.11
N PHE A 13 16.65 -10.43 -20.90
CA PHE A 13 15.95 -11.47 -21.65
C PHE A 13 15.23 -10.84 -22.85
N VAL A 14 15.50 -11.39 -24.03
CA VAL A 14 14.81 -11.11 -25.29
C VAL A 14 13.40 -11.70 -25.19
N CYS A 15 12.37 -10.87 -25.38
CA CYS A 15 10.98 -11.31 -25.40
C CYS A 15 10.61 -11.73 -26.82
N ASP A 16 10.45 -13.04 -27.02
CA ASP A 16 9.77 -13.60 -28.18
C ASP A 16 8.26 -13.46 -27.99
N ALA A 17 7.60 -12.93 -29.02
CA ALA A 17 6.17 -12.62 -29.02
C ALA A 17 5.31 -13.89 -29.05
N GLY A 18 4.30 -13.95 -28.19
CA GLY A 18 3.15 -14.81 -28.43
C GLY A 18 2.36 -15.21 -27.19
N TYR A 19 1.50 -14.33 -26.67
CA TYR A 19 0.25 -14.73 -26.00
C TYR A 19 -0.71 -13.52 -25.95
N ILE A 20 -1.56 -13.39 -26.97
CA ILE A 20 -2.62 -12.37 -27.03
C ILE A 20 -3.85 -12.92 -26.28
N GLY A 21 -4.01 -12.52 -25.02
CA GLY A 21 -5.26 -12.67 -24.29
C GLY A 21 -6.30 -11.68 -24.82
N LYS A 22 -7.41 -12.19 -25.35
CA LYS A 22 -8.53 -11.39 -25.88
C LYS A 22 -9.16 -10.53 -24.78
N THR A 23 -8.95 -9.23 -24.84
CA THR A 23 -9.71 -8.23 -24.06
C THR A 23 -11.14 -8.12 -24.60
N ARG A 24 -12.14 -8.24 -23.71
CA ARG A 24 -13.55 -7.96 -24.00
C ARG A 24 -13.73 -6.47 -24.30
N ARG A 25 -14.30 -6.15 -25.47
CA ARG A 25 -14.75 -4.80 -25.82
C ARG A 25 -15.94 -4.38 -24.94
N PRO A 26 -15.98 -3.16 -24.40
CA PRO A 26 -17.23 -2.60 -23.88
C PRO A 26 -18.12 -2.16 -25.06
N ASN A 27 -19.37 -2.61 -25.07
CA ASN A 27 -20.36 -2.21 -26.06
C ASN A 27 -20.72 -0.73 -25.88
N LEU A 28 -20.71 -0.03 -27.02
CA LEU A 28 -20.99 1.39 -27.18
C LEU A 28 -22.44 1.76 -26.83
N CYS A 29 -22.53 2.95 -26.22
CA CYS A 29 -23.70 3.79 -25.98
C CYS A 29 -24.85 3.66 -27.00
N ALA A 30 -26.05 3.37 -26.50
CA ALA A 30 -27.29 3.62 -27.23
C ALA A 30 -27.67 5.11 -27.07
N ARG A 31 -27.91 5.77 -28.21
CA ARG A 31 -28.44 7.14 -28.33
C ARG A 31 -29.77 7.28 -27.58
N ALA A 32 -29.90 8.30 -26.74
CA ALA A 32 -31.19 8.78 -26.26
C ALA A 32 -31.51 10.11 -26.96
N GLU A 33 -32.60 10.11 -27.73
CA GLU A 33 -33.16 11.27 -28.40
C GLU A 33 -33.76 12.26 -27.39
N GLN A 34 -33.61 13.55 -27.70
CA GLN A 34 -34.20 14.67 -26.98
C GLN A 34 -35.71 14.77 -27.26
N THR A 35 -36.53 14.88 -26.21
CA THR A 35 -37.84 15.51 -26.32
C THR A 35 -38.21 16.29 -25.05
N GLY A 36 -38.48 17.59 -25.23
CA GLY A 36 -39.64 18.30 -24.66
C GLY A 36 -39.61 18.70 -23.17
N GLY A 37 -39.58 20.01 -22.92
CA GLY A 37 -39.60 20.61 -21.58
C GLY A 37 -40.97 20.67 -20.88
N GLY A 38 -40.91 20.89 -19.57
CA GLY A 38 -42.04 21.25 -18.68
C GLY A 38 -41.59 21.32 -17.21
N PRO A 39 -42.05 22.28 -16.39
CA PRO A 39 -41.46 22.57 -15.09
C PRO A 39 -41.95 21.60 -14.01
N ARG A 40 -41.02 20.97 -13.27
CA ARG A 40 -41.34 20.06 -12.15
C ARG A 40 -41.41 20.79 -10.81
N GLN A 41 -42.62 20.87 -10.26
CA GLN A 41 -42.88 21.13 -8.84
C GLN A 41 -42.28 20.01 -7.97
N ARG A 42 -41.62 20.39 -6.87
CA ARG A 42 -41.14 19.48 -5.82
C ARG A 42 -42.32 18.95 -5.01
N ARG A 43 -42.53 17.63 -5.01
CA ARG A 43 -43.29 16.92 -3.97
C ARG A 43 -42.40 15.85 -3.33
N SER A 44 -42.26 15.95 -2.02
CA SER A 44 -41.60 14.97 -1.14
C SER A 44 -42.46 13.71 -1.01
N GLY A 45 -41.96 12.57 -1.52
CA GLY A 45 -42.55 11.24 -1.29
C GLY A 45 -41.85 10.49 -0.13
N PRO A 46 -42.53 9.53 0.52
CA PRO A 46 -42.03 8.87 1.72
C PRO A 46 -40.94 7.84 1.40
N SER A 47 -39.91 7.79 2.25
CA SER A 47 -38.82 6.82 2.24
C SER A 47 -39.38 5.39 2.29
N THR A 48 -39.36 4.69 1.16
CA THR A 48 -39.60 3.25 1.10
C THR A 48 -38.33 2.54 1.54
N ARG A 49 -38.25 2.14 2.81
CA ARG A 49 -37.25 1.16 3.26
C ARG A 49 -37.57 -0.17 2.60
N VAL A 50 -36.84 -0.51 1.54
CA VAL A 50 -36.86 -1.85 0.94
C VAL A 50 -36.28 -2.83 1.96
N ARG A 51 -37.15 -3.62 2.59
CA ARG A 51 -36.76 -4.71 3.48
C ARG A 51 -36.45 -5.92 2.59
N LEU A 52 -35.18 -6.14 2.28
CA LEU A 52 -34.74 -7.38 1.63
C LEU A 52 -34.95 -8.55 2.61
N ARG A 53 -36.00 -9.35 2.37
CA ARG A 53 -36.15 -10.68 2.96
C ARG A 53 -35.49 -11.67 2.00
N GLY A 54 -34.24 -12.06 2.27
CA GLY A 54 -33.65 -13.26 1.68
C GLY A 54 -33.72 -14.39 2.71
N ASN A 55 -34.28 -15.54 2.33
CA ASN A 55 -34.39 -16.74 3.16
C ASN A 55 -33.08 -17.57 3.23
N GLY A 56 -31.98 -17.07 2.66
CA GLY A 56 -30.68 -17.76 2.66
C GLY A 56 -30.55 -18.90 1.65
N THR A 57 -31.56 -19.17 0.81
CA THR A 57 -31.52 -20.27 -0.18
C THR A 57 -31.77 -19.82 -1.62
N ASP A 58 -32.38 -18.66 -1.83
CA ASP A 58 -32.83 -18.21 -3.17
C ASP A 58 -31.69 -17.86 -4.16
N HIS A 59 -30.43 -17.87 -3.74
CA HIS A 59 -29.26 -17.63 -4.60
C HIS A 59 -28.68 -18.90 -5.22
N LEU A 60 -29.13 -20.09 -4.79
CA LEU A 60 -28.62 -21.36 -5.28
C LEU A 60 -29.27 -21.69 -6.64
N GLY A 61 -28.57 -21.38 -7.75
CA GLY A 61 -28.91 -21.94 -9.07
C GLY A 61 -29.14 -20.98 -10.24
N SER A 62 -28.90 -19.66 -10.11
CA SER A 62 -29.16 -18.70 -11.20
C SER A 62 -27.95 -18.39 -12.10
N SER A 63 -26.73 -18.81 -11.75
CA SER A 63 -25.49 -18.45 -12.48
C SER A 63 -25.07 -19.43 -13.58
N LEU A 64 -25.75 -20.57 -13.76
CA LEU A 64 -25.30 -21.65 -14.66
C LEU A 64 -25.74 -21.53 -16.13
N THR A 65 -26.34 -20.41 -16.54
CA THR A 65 -26.51 -20.08 -17.96
C THR A 65 -25.58 -18.95 -18.35
N LEU A 66 -24.37 -19.29 -18.83
CA LEU A 66 -23.59 -18.37 -19.66
C LEU A 66 -24.44 -18.00 -20.89
N PRO A 67 -24.78 -16.71 -21.11
CA PRO A 67 -25.48 -16.31 -22.32
C PRO A 67 -24.60 -16.65 -23.52
N GLY A 68 -24.98 -17.68 -24.30
CA GLY A 68 -24.42 -17.95 -25.63
C GLY A 68 -23.54 -19.18 -25.81
N THR A 69 -23.28 -20.04 -24.81
CA THR A 69 -22.43 -21.24 -25.03
C THR A 69 -23.16 -22.57 -25.07
N GLY A 70 -24.40 -22.69 -24.57
CA GLY A 70 -25.17 -23.95 -24.62
C GLY A 70 -24.53 -25.16 -23.93
N ALA A 71 -23.33 -25.01 -23.35
CA ALA A 71 -22.61 -26.07 -22.68
C ALA A 71 -23.19 -26.25 -21.27
N SER A 72 -23.81 -27.40 -21.03
CA SER A 72 -24.12 -27.84 -19.68
C SER A 72 -22.82 -27.91 -18.87
N PHE A 73 -22.87 -27.47 -17.61
CA PHE A 73 -21.80 -27.70 -16.64
C PHE A 73 -21.35 -29.17 -16.73
N PRO A 74 -20.08 -29.46 -17.08
CA PRO A 74 -19.61 -30.83 -17.15
C PRO A 74 -19.82 -31.40 -15.76
N GLY A 75 -20.57 -32.50 -15.65
CA GLY A 75 -20.80 -33.14 -14.37
C GLY A 75 -19.48 -33.46 -13.64
N PRO A 76 -19.57 -33.99 -12.41
CA PRO A 76 -18.36 -34.41 -11.69
C PRO A 76 -17.60 -35.37 -12.61
N PRO A 77 -16.28 -35.16 -12.79
CA PRO A 77 -15.55 -35.97 -13.74
C PRO A 77 -15.75 -37.45 -13.40
N GLY A 78 -15.96 -38.30 -14.42
CA GLY A 78 -16.22 -39.72 -14.24
C GLY A 78 -15.08 -40.43 -13.51
N THR A 79 -15.19 -41.72 -13.22
CA THR A 79 -14.10 -42.48 -12.57
C THR A 79 -12.87 -42.69 -13.47
N GLU A 80 -12.96 -42.36 -14.76
CA GLU A 80 -11.84 -42.41 -15.70
C GLU A 80 -10.89 -41.21 -15.53
N GLY A 81 -9.58 -41.45 -15.64
CA GLY A 81 -8.53 -40.43 -15.53
C GLY A 81 -7.72 -40.51 -14.23
N PRO A 82 -6.86 -39.51 -13.94
CA PRO A 82 -6.05 -39.49 -12.73
C PRO A 82 -6.91 -39.57 -11.47
N PRO A 83 -6.51 -40.39 -10.46
CA PRO A 83 -7.28 -40.58 -9.24
C PRO A 83 -7.33 -39.32 -8.39
N LEU A 84 -6.22 -38.60 -8.24
CA LEU A 84 -6.15 -37.34 -7.51
C LEU A 84 -6.70 -36.18 -8.35
N ARG A 85 -7.56 -35.36 -7.74
CA ARG A 85 -8.24 -34.25 -8.43
C ARG A 85 -8.23 -32.99 -7.59
N VAL A 86 -7.98 -31.87 -8.26
CA VAL A 86 -8.00 -30.53 -7.67
C VAL A 86 -8.86 -29.64 -8.56
N LEU A 87 -9.87 -29.02 -7.97
CA LEU A 87 -10.78 -28.11 -8.65
C LEU A 87 -10.87 -26.80 -7.86
N PRO A 88 -10.08 -25.79 -8.26
CA PRO A 88 -10.16 -24.43 -7.72
C PRO A 88 -11.49 -23.78 -8.10
N ILE A 89 -12.21 -23.24 -7.13
CA ILE A 89 -13.47 -22.51 -7.31
C ILE A 89 -13.22 -21.00 -7.17
N GLY A 90 -12.33 -20.63 -6.25
CA GLY A 90 -11.81 -19.27 -6.05
C GLY A 90 -10.41 -19.31 -5.42
N GLY A 91 -9.69 -18.19 -5.50
CA GLY A 91 -8.33 -18.04 -4.97
C GLY A 91 -7.20 -18.30 -5.96
N LEU A 92 -7.50 -18.62 -7.23
CA LEU A 92 -6.49 -18.71 -8.30
C LEU A 92 -6.66 -17.58 -9.33
N GLY A 93 -5.55 -16.90 -9.62
CA GLY A 93 -5.55 -15.72 -10.50
C GLY A 93 -6.05 -14.43 -9.83
N GLU A 94 -6.25 -14.47 -8.52
CA GLU A 94 -6.79 -13.40 -7.68
C GLU A 94 -6.21 -13.47 -6.25
N ILE A 95 -6.51 -12.49 -5.39
CA ILE A 95 -6.14 -12.50 -3.96
C ILE A 95 -7.44 -12.53 -3.13
N GLY A 96 -7.60 -13.60 -2.37
CA GLY A 96 -8.76 -13.88 -1.54
C GLY A 96 -9.76 -14.84 -2.19
N MET A 97 -10.96 -14.99 -1.63
CA MET A 97 -11.98 -15.93 -2.11
C MET A 97 -11.49 -17.40 -2.16
N ASN A 98 -10.58 -17.81 -1.27
CA ASN A 98 -10.02 -19.16 -1.26
C ASN A 98 -11.13 -20.20 -1.08
N CYS A 99 -11.28 -21.08 -2.08
CA CYS A 99 -12.31 -22.11 -2.11
C CYS A 99 -11.91 -23.17 -3.15
N MET A 100 -11.61 -24.39 -2.71
CA MET A 100 -11.08 -25.43 -3.59
C MET A 100 -11.61 -26.81 -3.22
N LEU A 101 -11.94 -27.64 -4.21
CA LEU A 101 -12.21 -29.06 -4.00
C LEU A 101 -10.96 -29.88 -4.24
N ILE A 102 -10.66 -30.80 -3.32
CA ILE A 102 -9.56 -31.78 -3.44
C ILE A 102 -10.18 -33.16 -3.25
N GLY A 103 -9.89 -34.11 -4.14
CA GLY A 103 -10.59 -35.40 -4.12
C GLY A 103 -9.82 -36.57 -4.69
N VAL A 104 -10.38 -37.76 -4.44
CA VAL A 104 -9.97 -39.04 -5.02
C VAL A 104 -11.15 -39.61 -5.80
N GLY A 105 -10.99 -39.78 -7.11
CA GLY A 105 -12.06 -40.24 -7.99
C GLY A 105 -13.23 -39.25 -8.02
N ASP A 106 -14.38 -39.64 -7.46
CA ASP A 106 -15.59 -38.81 -7.42
C ASP A 106 -15.97 -38.32 -6.02
N ARG A 107 -15.08 -38.51 -5.03
CA ARG A 107 -15.25 -38.08 -3.63
C ARG A 107 -14.30 -36.92 -3.32
N TYR A 108 -14.80 -35.87 -2.68
CA TYR A 108 -14.08 -34.63 -2.48
C TYR A 108 -14.18 -34.13 -1.04
N ILE A 109 -13.18 -33.36 -0.62
CA ILE A 109 -13.28 -32.41 0.48
C ILE A 109 -13.27 -30.99 -0.10
N LEU A 110 -13.92 -30.06 0.59
CA LEU A 110 -13.82 -28.63 0.32
C LEU A 110 -12.80 -28.01 1.27
N LEU A 111 -11.79 -27.35 0.71
CA LEU A 111 -10.78 -26.61 1.44
C LEU A 111 -11.11 -25.12 1.39
N ASP A 112 -11.35 -24.54 2.56
CA ASP A 112 -11.74 -23.15 2.78
C ASP A 112 -13.03 -22.72 2.02
N ALA A 113 -13.56 -21.57 2.43
CA ALA A 113 -14.76 -20.94 1.89
C ALA A 113 -14.68 -19.42 2.12
N GLY A 114 -13.79 -18.77 1.40
CA GLY A 114 -13.46 -17.35 1.49
C GLY A 114 -14.37 -16.41 0.74
N LEU A 115 -14.38 -15.14 1.15
CA LEU A 115 -14.88 -14.03 0.33
C LEU A 115 -13.73 -13.17 -0.22
N MET A 116 -14.03 -12.32 -1.20
CA MET A 116 -13.17 -11.22 -1.61
C MET A 116 -13.89 -9.89 -1.39
N PHE A 117 -13.14 -8.84 -1.05
CA PHE A 117 -13.68 -7.49 -0.94
C PHE A 117 -13.69 -6.80 -2.31
N PRO A 118 -14.77 -6.10 -2.68
CA PRO A 118 -14.87 -5.42 -3.97
C PRO A 118 -13.86 -4.28 -4.14
N ASP A 119 -13.43 -4.06 -5.37
CA ASP A 119 -12.52 -2.97 -5.72
C ASP A 119 -13.27 -1.67 -6.04
N VAL A 120 -12.60 -0.66 -6.63
CA VAL A 120 -13.22 0.61 -7.00
C VAL A 120 -14.14 0.51 -8.23
N THR A 121 -13.99 -0.55 -9.03
CA THR A 121 -14.77 -0.82 -10.24
C THR A 121 -16.08 -1.56 -9.92
N ASP A 122 -16.12 -2.28 -8.80
CA ASP A 122 -17.27 -3.03 -8.29
C ASP A 122 -18.33 -2.15 -7.59
N LEU A 123 -18.89 -1.17 -8.31
CA LEU A 123 -19.82 -0.19 -7.76
C LEU A 123 -21.08 -0.84 -7.16
N GLY A 124 -21.35 -0.55 -5.88
CA GLY A 124 -22.55 -1.01 -5.17
C GLY A 124 -22.44 -2.42 -4.58
N MET A 125 -21.36 -3.16 -4.86
CA MET A 125 -21.11 -4.48 -4.28
C MET A 125 -20.52 -4.37 -2.87
N ALA A 126 -20.86 -5.32 -2.01
CA ALA A 126 -20.33 -5.38 -0.64
C ALA A 126 -19.28 -6.49 -0.45
N LYS A 127 -19.43 -7.60 -1.17
CA LYS A 127 -18.62 -8.82 -1.08
C LYS A 127 -18.69 -9.55 -2.42
N LEU A 128 -17.60 -10.22 -2.80
CA LEU A 128 -17.52 -11.17 -3.90
C LEU A 128 -17.38 -12.58 -3.30
N LEU A 129 -18.04 -13.57 -3.90
CA LEU A 129 -18.20 -14.92 -3.35
C LEU A 129 -17.95 -15.97 -4.44
N PRO A 130 -17.43 -17.15 -4.09
CA PRO A 130 -17.29 -18.25 -5.04
C PRO A 130 -18.68 -18.74 -5.47
N ASP A 131 -18.82 -19.20 -6.72
CA ASP A 131 -20.08 -19.75 -7.19
C ASP A 131 -20.36 -21.13 -6.56
N THR A 132 -21.35 -21.17 -5.67
CA THR A 132 -21.75 -22.39 -4.94
C THR A 132 -22.84 -23.18 -5.65
N SER A 133 -23.35 -22.71 -6.80
CA SER A 133 -24.51 -23.31 -7.48
C SER A 133 -24.29 -24.76 -7.90
N PHE A 134 -23.05 -25.13 -8.24
CA PHE A 134 -22.75 -26.52 -8.59
C PHE A 134 -22.50 -27.41 -7.36
N LEU A 135 -22.07 -26.84 -6.22
CA LEU A 135 -21.86 -27.60 -4.97
C LEU A 135 -23.17 -28.25 -4.52
N ALA A 136 -24.29 -27.53 -4.65
CA ALA A 136 -25.63 -28.07 -4.36
C ALA A 136 -25.99 -29.32 -5.18
N LYS A 137 -25.47 -29.41 -6.41
CA LYS A 137 -25.67 -30.57 -7.30
C LYS A 137 -24.73 -31.73 -6.96
N TRP A 138 -23.64 -31.48 -6.25
CA TRP A 138 -22.60 -32.44 -5.87
C TRP A 138 -22.54 -32.67 -4.36
N LYS A 139 -23.59 -32.28 -3.62
CA LYS A 139 -23.62 -32.33 -2.17
C LYS A 139 -23.36 -33.74 -1.60
N ASP A 140 -23.70 -34.78 -2.36
CA ASP A 140 -23.48 -36.20 -2.04
C ASP A 140 -22.02 -36.66 -2.25
N LYS A 141 -21.22 -35.86 -2.97
CA LYS A 141 -19.82 -36.13 -3.31
C LYS A 141 -18.83 -35.36 -2.45
N ILE A 142 -19.28 -34.31 -1.78
CA ILE A 142 -18.45 -33.48 -0.89
C ILE A 142 -18.61 -34.02 0.54
N GLU A 143 -17.58 -34.70 1.04
CA GLU A 143 -17.64 -35.46 2.29
C GLU A 143 -17.18 -34.67 3.51
N ALA A 144 -16.45 -33.57 3.33
CA ALA A 144 -15.98 -32.74 4.43
C ALA A 144 -15.66 -31.33 3.97
N VAL A 145 -15.66 -30.39 4.92
CA VAL A 145 -15.07 -29.05 4.79
C VAL A 145 -13.87 -28.98 5.74
N PHE A 146 -12.73 -28.48 5.27
CA PHE A 146 -11.59 -28.17 6.12
C PHE A 146 -11.28 -26.67 6.03
N ILE A 147 -11.09 -26.04 7.19
CA ILE A 147 -10.73 -24.61 7.30
C ILE A 147 -9.31 -24.49 7.81
N THR A 148 -8.44 -23.89 7.00
CA THR A 148 -7.01 -23.71 7.31
C THR A 148 -6.80 -22.68 8.42
N HIS A 149 -7.51 -21.55 8.34
CA HIS A 149 -7.43 -20.48 9.33
C HIS A 149 -8.64 -19.53 9.27
N GLY A 150 -8.68 -18.58 10.21
CA GLY A 150 -9.86 -17.75 10.48
C GLY A 150 -9.96 -16.42 9.71
N HIS A 151 -9.23 -16.20 8.62
CA HIS A 151 -9.37 -14.95 7.86
C HIS A 151 -10.64 -14.94 7.00
N GLU A 152 -11.16 -13.74 6.70
CA GLU A 152 -12.40 -13.57 5.90
C GLU A 152 -12.29 -14.19 4.51
N ASP A 153 -11.12 -14.17 3.92
CA ASP A 153 -10.83 -14.81 2.64
C ASP A 153 -10.64 -16.32 2.72
N HIS A 154 -10.87 -16.93 3.90
CA HIS A 154 -10.93 -18.38 4.10
C HIS A 154 -12.25 -18.85 4.75
N ILE A 155 -12.94 -18.01 5.52
CA ILE A 155 -14.22 -18.37 6.18
C ILE A 155 -15.41 -17.51 5.75
N GLY A 156 -15.16 -16.43 5.01
CA GLY A 156 -16.12 -15.37 4.79
C GLY A 156 -17.34 -15.76 3.98
N ALA A 157 -17.22 -16.75 3.09
CA ALA A 157 -18.29 -17.28 2.25
C ALA A 157 -19.00 -18.51 2.85
N LEU A 158 -18.62 -18.98 4.04
CA LEU A 158 -19.29 -20.11 4.71
C LEU A 158 -20.82 -19.98 4.77
N PRO A 159 -21.42 -18.81 5.04
CA PRO A 159 -22.89 -18.69 5.05
C PRO A 159 -23.59 -19.00 3.72
N TRP A 160 -22.87 -18.99 2.59
CA TRP A 160 -23.38 -19.30 1.26
C TRP A 160 -22.95 -20.70 0.78
N VAL A 161 -21.81 -21.17 1.25
CA VAL A 161 -21.28 -22.51 0.95
C VAL A 161 -22.00 -23.58 1.77
N ILE A 162 -22.12 -23.40 3.08
CA ILE A 162 -22.66 -24.43 3.99
C ILE A 162 -24.09 -24.87 3.63
N PRO A 163 -25.02 -23.98 3.22
CA PRO A 163 -26.36 -24.39 2.76
C PRO A 163 -26.36 -25.21 1.47
N ALA A 164 -25.30 -25.13 0.65
CA ALA A 164 -25.18 -25.88 -0.58
C ALA A 164 -24.65 -27.32 -0.38
N LEU A 165 -24.19 -27.67 0.83
CA LEU A 165 -23.62 -28.99 1.13
C LEU A 165 -24.65 -29.93 1.76
N ASP A 166 -24.29 -31.22 1.92
CA ASP A 166 -25.13 -32.15 2.68
C ASP A 166 -25.23 -31.67 4.15
N PRO A 167 -26.42 -31.70 4.78
CA PRO A 167 -26.60 -31.24 6.16
C PRO A 167 -25.71 -31.93 7.20
N ASN A 168 -25.19 -33.13 6.89
CA ASN A 168 -24.30 -33.90 7.76
C ASN A 168 -22.81 -33.70 7.44
N THR A 169 -22.48 -32.89 6.42
CA THR A 169 -21.08 -32.68 6.02
C THR A 169 -20.27 -32.10 7.19
N PRO A 170 -19.28 -32.82 7.74
CA PRO A 170 -18.45 -32.36 8.83
C PRO A 170 -17.59 -31.17 8.42
N ILE A 171 -17.35 -30.26 9.37
CA ILE A 171 -16.51 -29.08 9.25
C ILE A 171 -15.34 -29.26 10.22
N PHE A 172 -14.14 -29.37 9.67
CA PHE A 172 -12.89 -29.49 10.40
C PHE A 172 -12.15 -28.17 10.45
N ALA A 173 -11.63 -27.79 11.61
CA ALA A 173 -10.74 -26.64 11.74
C ALA A 173 -9.92 -26.74 13.05
N PRO A 174 -8.78 -26.04 13.16
CA PRO A 174 -8.13 -25.83 14.46
C PRO A 174 -9.03 -25.02 15.42
N GLY A 175 -8.67 -24.99 16.70
CA GLY A 175 -9.50 -24.41 17.79
C GLY A 175 -9.93 -22.97 17.54
N PHE A 176 -8.97 -22.06 17.35
CA PHE A 176 -9.26 -20.65 17.13
C PHE A 176 -10.10 -20.38 15.85
N PRO A 177 -9.74 -20.92 14.67
CA PRO A 177 -10.59 -20.86 13.47
C PRO A 177 -12.02 -21.40 13.71
N MET A 178 -12.18 -22.51 14.43
CA MET A 178 -13.50 -23.09 14.72
C MET A 178 -14.41 -22.13 15.50
N ARG A 179 -13.87 -21.31 16.41
CA ARG A 179 -14.66 -20.28 17.10
C ARG A 179 -15.17 -19.19 16.18
N LEU A 180 -14.35 -18.79 15.21
CA LEU A 180 -14.74 -17.80 14.22
C LEU A 180 -15.79 -18.37 13.27
N VAL A 181 -15.65 -19.64 12.87
CA VAL A 181 -16.67 -20.40 12.12
C VAL A 181 -17.98 -20.49 12.90
N GLU A 182 -17.94 -20.87 14.18
CA GLU A 182 -19.10 -20.95 15.07
C GLU A 182 -19.85 -19.62 15.12
N ARG A 183 -19.13 -18.52 15.37
CA ARG A 183 -19.72 -17.18 15.41
C ARG A 183 -20.34 -16.80 14.07
N ARG A 184 -19.62 -16.98 12.97
CA ARG A 184 -20.09 -16.66 11.62
C ARG A 184 -21.35 -17.44 11.26
N LEU A 185 -21.40 -18.73 11.54
CA LEU A 185 -22.57 -19.54 11.24
C LEU A 185 -23.75 -19.22 12.17
N LYS A 186 -23.50 -18.85 13.44
CA LYS A 186 -24.56 -18.38 14.36
C LYS A 186 -25.19 -17.08 13.88
N GLU A 187 -24.41 -16.12 13.37
CA GLU A 187 -24.92 -14.86 12.79
C GLU A 187 -25.98 -15.10 11.70
N TYR A 188 -25.82 -16.20 10.95
CA TYR A 188 -26.71 -16.59 9.86
C TYR A 188 -27.70 -17.70 10.23
N LYS A 189 -27.74 -18.14 11.50
CA LYS A 189 -28.59 -19.24 12.00
C LYS A 189 -28.33 -20.59 11.31
N LEU A 190 -27.08 -20.84 10.92
CA LEU A 190 -26.61 -22.06 10.24
C LEU A 190 -25.76 -22.96 11.12
N TRP A 191 -25.46 -22.55 12.35
CA TRP A 191 -24.59 -23.31 13.25
C TRP A 191 -25.23 -24.64 13.68
N ASN A 192 -24.50 -25.73 13.48
CA ASN A 192 -24.84 -27.05 14.00
C ASN A 192 -23.59 -27.64 14.67
N PRO A 193 -23.56 -27.76 16.02
CA PRO A 193 -22.39 -28.27 16.73
C PRO A 193 -22.08 -29.74 16.39
N ALA A 194 -23.07 -30.52 15.92
CA ALA A 194 -22.84 -31.91 15.51
C ALA A 194 -21.95 -32.04 14.26
N ARG A 195 -21.79 -30.97 13.49
CA ARG A 195 -20.92 -30.94 12.30
C ARG A 195 -19.50 -30.45 12.63
N ALA A 196 -19.27 -29.89 13.81
CA ALA A 196 -18.03 -29.19 14.12
C ALA A 196 -17.00 -30.14 14.74
N HIS A 197 -15.83 -30.26 14.09
CA HIS A 197 -14.75 -31.13 14.53
C HIS A 197 -13.46 -30.32 14.67
N THR A 198 -13.08 -30.02 15.90
CA THR A 198 -11.79 -29.37 16.17
C THR A 198 -10.65 -30.38 15.97
N VAL A 199 -9.67 -30.02 15.14
CA VAL A 199 -8.50 -30.86 14.86
C VAL A 199 -7.28 -30.39 15.67
N ALA A 200 -6.45 -31.34 16.09
CA ALA A 200 -5.17 -31.06 16.72
C ALA A 200 -4.05 -31.11 15.68
N ILE A 201 -3.07 -30.23 15.84
CA ILE A 201 -1.86 -30.21 15.02
C ILE A 201 -1.09 -31.53 15.21
N ARG A 202 -0.56 -32.09 14.12
CA ARG A 202 0.20 -33.35 14.07
C ARG A 202 -0.57 -34.59 14.54
N ARG A 203 -1.91 -34.54 14.53
CA ARG A 203 -2.77 -35.69 14.84
C ARG A 203 -3.51 -36.14 13.58
N PRO A 204 -3.34 -37.41 13.13
CA PRO A 204 -4.08 -37.93 12.00
C PRO A 204 -5.59 -38.00 12.27
N PHE A 205 -6.41 -37.71 11.25
CA PHE A 205 -7.86 -37.85 11.27
C PHE A 205 -8.39 -38.21 9.88
N GLN A 206 -9.57 -38.82 9.81
CA GLN A 206 -10.23 -39.10 8.54
C GLN A 206 -10.93 -37.83 8.03
N CYS A 207 -10.63 -37.40 6.81
CA CYS A 207 -11.25 -36.24 6.16
C CYS A 207 -11.67 -36.61 4.74
N GLY A 208 -12.95 -36.99 4.60
CA GLY A 208 -13.46 -37.54 3.35
C GLY A 208 -12.66 -38.77 2.88
N PRO A 209 -12.16 -38.81 1.63
CA PRO A 209 -11.36 -39.94 1.13
C PRO A 209 -9.90 -39.95 1.61
N PHE A 210 -9.48 -39.01 2.47
CA PHE A 210 -8.09 -38.85 2.87
C PHE A 210 -7.85 -39.19 4.35
N GLN A 211 -6.71 -39.82 4.64
CA GLN A 211 -6.09 -39.78 5.95
C GLN A 211 -5.34 -38.45 6.07
N ALA A 212 -5.94 -37.49 6.77
CA ALA A 212 -5.46 -36.11 6.87
C ALA A 212 -4.62 -35.88 8.13
N GLU A 213 -3.67 -34.95 8.07
CA GLU A 213 -2.89 -34.45 9.21
C GLU A 213 -2.67 -32.94 9.04
N ALA A 214 -3.15 -32.15 9.99
CA ALA A 214 -2.92 -30.71 9.99
C ALA A 214 -1.54 -30.40 10.58
N PHE A 215 -0.82 -29.45 10.01
CA PHE A 215 0.49 -29.00 10.50
C PHE A 215 0.52 -27.49 10.64
N ARG A 216 1.25 -27.01 11.64
CA ARG A 216 1.31 -25.58 11.91
C ARG A 216 2.12 -24.86 10.84
N VAL A 217 1.67 -23.67 10.47
CA VAL A 217 2.45 -22.70 9.71
C VAL A 217 2.46 -21.36 10.45
N THR A 218 3.52 -20.57 10.30
CA THR A 218 3.50 -19.20 10.84
C THR A 218 2.75 -18.29 9.88
N HIS A 219 1.84 -17.49 10.42
CA HIS A 219 1.01 -16.55 9.65
C HIS A 219 0.63 -15.35 10.53
N SER A 220 -0.31 -14.49 10.08
CA SER A 220 -0.76 -13.33 10.86
C SER A 220 -1.89 -13.63 11.86
N ILE A 221 -2.41 -14.85 11.91
CA ILE A 221 -3.52 -15.25 12.77
C ILE A 221 -3.16 -16.53 13.57
N PRO A 222 -3.64 -16.69 14.81
CA PRO A 222 -3.39 -17.90 15.61
C PRO A 222 -3.96 -19.17 14.98
N ASP A 223 -3.34 -20.29 15.32
CA ASP A 223 -3.69 -21.64 14.89
C ASP A 223 -3.87 -21.78 13.36
N CYS A 224 -3.12 -21.00 12.57
CA CYS A 224 -3.05 -21.19 11.13
C CYS A 224 -2.34 -22.51 10.81
N CYS A 225 -2.89 -23.28 9.87
CA CYS A 225 -2.36 -24.59 9.53
C CYS A 225 -2.38 -24.88 8.03
N GLY A 226 -1.43 -25.69 7.60
CA GLY A 226 -1.50 -26.44 6.36
C GLY A 226 -2.07 -27.84 6.59
N LEU A 227 -2.29 -28.57 5.50
CA LEU A 227 -2.92 -29.87 5.50
C LEU A 227 -2.13 -30.87 4.65
N VAL A 228 -1.78 -32.02 5.24
CA VAL A 228 -1.31 -33.20 4.51
C VAL A 228 -2.50 -34.13 4.29
N LEU A 229 -2.71 -34.56 3.05
CA LEU A 229 -3.80 -35.43 2.61
C LEU A 229 -3.19 -36.69 1.99
N ARG A 230 -3.31 -37.82 2.69
CA ARG A 230 -2.75 -39.11 2.26
C ARG A 230 -3.83 -40.05 1.77
N CYS A 231 -3.57 -40.74 0.67
CA CYS A 231 -4.38 -41.83 0.15
C CYS A 231 -3.51 -42.79 -0.68
N ASP A 232 -4.09 -43.90 -1.14
CA ASP A 232 -3.37 -44.92 -1.92
C ASP A 232 -2.78 -44.39 -3.25
N ALA A 233 -3.35 -43.30 -3.78
CA ALA A 233 -2.87 -42.66 -5.01
C ALA A 233 -1.69 -41.70 -4.78
N GLY A 234 -1.36 -41.36 -3.54
CA GLY A 234 -0.27 -40.46 -3.17
C GLY A 234 -0.64 -39.42 -2.13
N THR A 235 0.30 -38.50 -1.90
CA THR A 235 0.22 -37.48 -0.84
C THR A 235 0.10 -36.08 -1.46
N ILE A 236 -0.95 -35.36 -1.09
CA ILE A 236 -1.15 -33.94 -1.41
C ILE A 236 -0.83 -33.12 -0.15
N VAL A 237 -0.07 -32.05 -0.31
CA VAL A 237 0.24 -31.10 0.76
C VAL A 237 -0.25 -29.72 0.33
N HIS A 238 -1.08 -29.10 1.15
CA HIS A 238 -1.51 -27.71 0.98
C HIS A 238 -0.94 -26.88 2.13
N SER A 239 -0.15 -25.85 1.84
CA SER A 239 0.49 -25.04 2.89
C SER A 239 -0.51 -24.22 3.71
N GLY A 240 -1.66 -23.88 3.11
CA GLY A 240 -2.47 -22.74 3.56
C GLY A 240 -1.71 -21.44 3.32
N ASP A 241 -2.19 -20.35 3.90
CA ASP A 241 -1.44 -19.10 3.92
C ASP A 241 -0.30 -19.21 4.93
N TRP A 242 0.92 -18.89 4.50
CA TRP A 242 2.08 -19.11 5.36
C TRP A 242 3.22 -18.16 5.08
N LYS A 243 4.10 -18.05 6.07
CA LYS A 243 5.44 -17.51 5.94
C LYS A 243 6.41 -18.42 6.70
N ILE A 244 7.70 -18.15 6.54
CA ILE A 244 8.73 -18.69 7.43
C ILE A 244 9.12 -17.56 8.37
N ASP A 245 8.64 -17.64 9.61
CA ASP A 245 8.97 -16.72 10.70
C ASP A 245 9.77 -17.49 11.75
N GLU A 246 11.03 -17.07 11.95
CA GLU A 246 11.98 -17.75 12.84
C GLU A 246 11.88 -17.23 14.29
N THR A 247 11.24 -16.08 14.49
CA THR A 247 11.02 -15.48 15.81
C THR A 247 9.58 -14.96 15.95
N PRO A 248 8.55 -15.81 15.78
CA PRO A 248 7.15 -15.38 15.87
C PRO A 248 6.78 -15.01 17.31
N ILE A 249 5.81 -14.11 17.45
CA ILE A 249 5.45 -13.48 18.73
C ILE A 249 4.84 -14.45 19.74
N ASP A 250 4.20 -15.52 19.26
CA ASP A 250 3.65 -16.60 20.08
C ASP A 250 4.71 -17.62 20.55
N GLY A 251 5.95 -17.50 20.08
CA GLY A 251 7.06 -18.40 20.43
C GLY A 251 7.04 -19.75 19.70
N GLU A 252 6.01 -20.01 18.91
CA GLU A 252 5.85 -21.26 18.17
C GLU A 252 6.53 -21.10 16.80
N CYS A 253 7.75 -21.59 16.63
CA CYS A 253 8.51 -21.40 15.39
C CYS A 253 7.94 -22.19 14.19
N PHE A 254 8.40 -21.85 12.99
CA PHE A 254 8.15 -22.66 11.80
C PHE A 254 8.73 -24.08 11.95
N ASP A 255 7.91 -25.12 11.74
CA ASP A 255 8.28 -26.53 11.96
C ASP A 255 9.11 -27.08 10.79
N ARG A 256 10.39 -26.72 10.75
CA ARG A 256 11.32 -27.15 9.70
C ARG A 256 11.50 -28.67 9.68
N ASP A 257 11.61 -29.29 10.85
CA ASP A 257 11.83 -30.72 11.00
C ASP A 257 10.68 -31.53 10.39
N PHE A 258 9.45 -31.05 10.54
CA PHE A 258 8.31 -31.67 9.87
C PHE A 258 8.38 -31.59 8.35
N PHE A 259 8.70 -30.42 7.80
CA PHE A 259 8.82 -30.27 6.35
C PHE A 259 9.93 -31.14 5.77
N GLU A 260 11.04 -31.33 6.50
CA GLU A 260 12.10 -32.26 6.12
C GLU A 260 11.65 -33.73 6.18
N GLN A 261 10.86 -34.12 7.18
CA GLN A 261 10.25 -35.44 7.27
C GLN A 261 9.27 -35.69 6.12
N LEU A 262 8.43 -34.70 5.82
CA LEU A 262 7.44 -34.75 4.75
C LEU A 262 8.10 -34.89 3.37
N GLY A 263 9.23 -34.19 3.15
CA GLY A 263 10.03 -34.34 1.94
C GLY A 263 10.60 -35.75 1.75
N LYS A 264 10.88 -36.49 2.83
CA LYS A 264 11.34 -37.90 2.78
C LYS A 264 10.22 -38.90 2.53
N GLU A 265 8.98 -38.56 2.90
CA GLU A 265 7.79 -39.40 2.67
C GLU A 265 7.43 -39.49 1.18
N GLY A 266 7.74 -38.44 0.41
CA GLY A 266 7.37 -38.33 -1.00
C GLY A 266 6.02 -37.61 -1.16
N VAL A 267 6.06 -36.40 -1.71
CA VAL A 267 4.88 -35.57 -1.96
C VAL A 267 4.55 -35.58 -3.44
N THR A 268 3.33 -36.01 -3.79
CA THR A 268 2.85 -36.05 -5.18
C THR A 268 2.52 -34.67 -5.70
N LEU A 269 1.88 -33.85 -4.86
CA LEU A 269 1.50 -32.47 -5.19
C LEU A 269 1.65 -31.57 -3.96
N PHE A 270 2.43 -30.50 -4.11
CA PHE A 270 2.52 -29.43 -3.12
C PHE A 270 1.86 -28.16 -3.66
N MET A 271 0.82 -27.69 -2.98
CA MET A 271 0.12 -26.44 -3.26
C MET A 271 0.53 -25.41 -2.22
N SER A 272 1.16 -24.32 -2.69
CA SER A 272 1.71 -23.27 -1.84
C SER A 272 1.08 -21.91 -2.13
N ASP A 273 0.94 -21.10 -1.08
CA ASP A 273 0.67 -19.67 -1.17
C ASP A 273 1.70 -18.97 -2.11
N SER A 274 1.19 -18.13 -3.01
CA SER A 274 1.95 -17.35 -4.00
C SER A 274 1.84 -15.83 -3.82
N THR A 275 1.19 -15.35 -2.75
CA THR A 275 0.86 -13.93 -2.51
C THR A 275 2.05 -12.99 -2.68
N ASN A 276 3.24 -13.41 -2.25
CA ASN A 276 4.45 -12.58 -2.27
C ASN A 276 5.51 -13.07 -3.25
N VAL A 277 5.19 -13.92 -4.24
CA VAL A 277 6.18 -14.49 -5.17
C VAL A 277 6.93 -13.43 -5.99
N LEU A 278 6.30 -12.26 -6.22
CA LEU A 278 6.91 -11.12 -6.90
C LEU A 278 7.77 -10.23 -5.98
N SER A 279 7.70 -10.43 -4.66
CA SER A 279 8.50 -9.68 -3.70
C SER A 279 9.83 -10.40 -3.45
N ALA A 280 10.94 -9.76 -3.85
CA ALA A 280 12.27 -10.30 -3.59
C ALA A 280 12.61 -10.32 -2.09
N GLY A 281 13.44 -11.29 -1.68
CA GLY A 281 13.94 -11.40 -0.31
C GLY A 281 13.09 -12.28 0.61
N ARG A 282 13.15 -12.01 1.92
CA ARG A 282 12.39 -12.73 2.96
C ARG A 282 11.43 -11.77 3.65
N THR A 283 10.22 -12.26 3.94
CA THR A 283 9.28 -11.55 4.82
C THR A 283 9.91 -11.39 6.21
N GLN A 284 9.89 -10.17 6.76
CA GLN A 284 10.41 -9.91 8.09
C GLN A 284 9.56 -10.56 9.18
N SER A 285 10.21 -10.94 10.28
CA SER A 285 9.54 -11.44 11.47
C SER A 285 8.64 -10.39 12.12
N GLU A 286 7.55 -10.81 12.76
CA GLU A 286 6.74 -9.92 13.60
C GLU A 286 7.53 -9.34 14.78
N ALA A 287 8.62 -9.99 15.25
CA ALA A 287 9.49 -9.46 16.30
C ALA A 287 10.17 -8.13 15.91
N VAL A 288 10.49 -7.95 14.62
CA VAL A 288 11.02 -6.68 14.11
C VAL A 288 9.97 -5.58 14.21
N VAL A 289 8.70 -5.92 13.94
CA VAL A 289 7.58 -4.97 14.06
C VAL A 289 7.29 -4.64 15.52
N GLU A 290 7.37 -5.61 16.42
CA GLU A 290 7.25 -5.40 17.87
C GLU A 290 8.27 -4.40 18.38
N LYS A 291 9.55 -4.57 18.03
CA LYS A 291 10.61 -3.63 18.42
C LYS A 291 10.32 -2.22 17.92
N ALA A 292 9.92 -2.06 16.65
CA ALA A 292 9.60 -0.75 16.10
C ALA A 292 8.37 -0.12 16.78
N LEU A 293 7.33 -0.89 17.11
CA LEU A 293 6.18 -0.40 17.86
C LEU A 293 6.58 0.05 19.27
N MET A 294 7.43 -0.73 19.95
CA MET A 294 7.96 -0.42 21.27
C MET A 294 8.68 0.92 21.28
N GLU A 295 9.67 1.09 20.40
CA GLU A 295 10.48 2.31 20.27
C GLU A 295 9.58 3.53 20.02
N ARG A 296 8.68 3.44 19.03
CA ARG A 296 7.79 4.56 18.69
C ARG A 296 6.80 4.92 19.80
N MET A 297 6.32 3.95 20.58
CA MET A 297 5.42 4.22 21.69
C MET A 297 6.15 4.87 22.88
N LEU A 298 7.38 4.43 23.16
CA LEU A 298 8.22 5.01 24.21
C LEU A 298 8.70 6.41 23.85
N ASP A 299 9.09 6.68 22.60
CA ASP A 299 9.48 8.02 22.12
C ASP A 299 8.32 9.04 22.21
N HIS A 300 7.09 8.53 22.29
CA HIS A 300 5.87 9.32 22.44
C HIS A 300 5.34 9.35 23.89
N GLU A 301 6.19 9.10 24.88
CA GLU A 301 5.82 9.20 26.30
C GLU A 301 5.37 10.62 26.68
N ASN A 302 4.36 10.73 27.56
CA ASN A 302 3.83 11.98 28.11
C ASN A 302 3.34 13.02 27.07
N LYS A 303 3.07 12.58 25.84
CA LYS A 303 2.48 13.39 24.75
C LYS A 303 0.98 13.05 24.57
N GLY A 304 0.45 13.13 23.34
CA GLY A 304 -0.92 12.77 23.04
C GLY A 304 -1.19 11.26 23.09
N ARG A 305 -2.33 10.88 22.51
CA ARG A 305 -2.73 9.48 22.35
C ARG A 305 -2.02 8.85 21.15
N ILE A 306 -1.84 7.54 21.22
CA ILE A 306 -1.28 6.76 20.12
C ILE A 306 -2.43 6.03 19.44
N ILE A 307 -2.54 6.12 18.12
CA ILE A 307 -3.54 5.41 17.33
C ILE A 307 -2.81 4.41 16.45
N THR A 308 -3.11 3.13 16.57
CA THR A 308 -2.53 2.10 15.72
C THR A 308 -3.59 1.43 14.87
N THR A 309 -3.25 1.17 13.61
CA THR A 309 -4.18 0.60 12.62
C THR A 309 -3.69 -0.80 12.23
N GLN A 310 -4.58 -1.78 12.22
CA GLN A 310 -4.24 -3.16 11.85
C GLN A 310 -5.46 -3.92 11.35
N PHE A 311 -5.23 -5.08 10.72
CA PHE A 311 -6.29 -6.05 10.48
C PHE A 311 -6.81 -6.58 11.81
N ALA A 312 -8.13 -6.70 11.95
CA ALA A 312 -8.75 -7.22 13.16
C ALA A 312 -8.32 -8.65 13.50
N SER A 313 -7.99 -9.43 12.47
CA SER A 313 -7.51 -10.81 12.60
C SER A 313 -6.06 -10.93 13.09
N ASN A 314 -5.26 -9.86 13.06
CA ASN A 314 -3.84 -9.94 13.38
C ASN A 314 -3.59 -9.89 14.89
N LEU A 315 -3.89 -11.00 15.58
CA LEU A 315 -3.73 -11.10 17.03
C LEU A 315 -2.26 -11.09 17.47
N HIS A 316 -1.33 -11.57 16.64
CA HIS A 316 0.10 -11.48 16.94
C HIS A 316 0.56 -10.00 17.01
N ARG A 317 0.08 -9.18 16.08
CA ARG A 317 0.33 -7.74 16.12
C ARG A 317 -0.33 -7.07 17.32
N LEU A 318 -1.53 -7.50 17.69
CA LEU A 318 -2.17 -7.03 18.92
C LEU A 318 -1.35 -7.38 20.17
N THR A 319 -0.70 -8.54 20.22
CA THR A 319 0.26 -8.88 21.30
C THR A 319 1.40 -7.87 21.36
N SER A 320 2.01 -7.53 20.22
CA SER A 320 3.08 -6.54 20.15
C SER A 320 2.61 -5.15 20.62
N VAL A 321 1.41 -4.73 20.20
CA VAL A 321 0.77 -3.49 20.65
C VAL A 321 0.53 -3.51 22.16
N LYS A 322 0.08 -4.64 22.71
CA LYS A 322 -0.16 -4.79 24.15
C LYS A 322 1.13 -4.66 24.96
N ARG A 323 2.19 -5.36 24.56
CA ARG A 323 3.50 -5.27 25.22
C ARG A 323 4.06 -3.85 25.14
N ALA A 324 3.92 -3.17 24.00
CA ALA A 324 4.35 -1.79 23.83
C ALA A 324 3.54 -0.80 24.67
N ALA A 325 2.22 -0.98 24.73
CA ALA A 325 1.34 -0.17 25.57
C ALA A 325 1.70 -0.33 27.06
N ASP A 326 1.92 -1.56 27.53
CA ASP A 326 2.31 -1.82 28.91
C ASP A 326 3.65 -1.16 29.28
N ALA A 327 4.66 -1.29 28.41
CA ALA A 327 5.97 -0.69 28.62
C ALA A 327 5.90 0.85 28.67
N ALA A 328 5.04 1.46 27.86
CA ALA A 328 4.79 2.90 27.88
C ALA A 328 3.81 3.35 28.98
N GLY A 329 3.31 2.43 29.82
CA GLY A 329 2.33 2.74 30.87
C GLY A 329 0.97 3.21 30.34
N ARG A 330 0.55 2.72 29.17
CA ARG A 330 -0.68 3.11 28.47
C ARG A 330 -1.73 1.99 28.48
N ARG A 331 -3.01 2.36 28.54
CA ARG A 331 -4.17 1.46 28.42
C ARG A 331 -4.65 1.39 26.98
N ILE A 332 -5.31 0.29 26.62
CA ILE A 332 -5.82 0.06 25.26
C ILE A 332 -7.31 0.33 25.19
N CYS A 333 -7.72 1.06 24.16
CA CYS A 333 -9.11 1.22 23.73
C CYS A 333 -9.26 0.71 22.30
N PHE A 334 -10.33 -0.02 22.02
CA PHE A 334 -10.66 -0.47 20.66
C PHE A 334 -11.69 0.46 20.01
N VAL A 335 -11.44 0.82 18.77
CA VAL A 335 -12.42 1.51 17.92
C VAL A 335 -12.67 0.64 16.68
N GLY A 336 -13.73 -0.17 16.77
CA GLY A 336 -14.20 -1.04 15.69
C GLY A 336 -14.64 -2.43 16.20
N GLN A 337 -15.85 -2.86 15.83
CA GLN A 337 -16.45 -4.09 16.33
C GLN A 337 -15.69 -5.38 15.97
N ALA A 338 -14.99 -5.37 14.82
CA ALA A 338 -14.22 -6.51 14.38
C ALA A 338 -13.09 -6.86 15.36
N LEU A 339 -12.41 -5.88 15.96
CA LEU A 339 -11.33 -6.14 16.93
C LEU A 339 -11.84 -6.86 18.18
N HIS A 340 -13.00 -6.44 18.71
CA HIS A 340 -13.65 -7.11 19.83
C HIS A 340 -14.00 -8.56 19.48
N THR A 341 -14.52 -8.78 18.27
CA THR A 341 -14.92 -10.10 17.79
C THR A 341 -13.77 -11.10 17.83
N TYR A 342 -12.61 -10.73 17.30
CA TYR A 342 -11.43 -11.60 17.27
C TYR A 342 -10.79 -11.76 18.65
N LEU A 343 -10.75 -10.70 19.47
CA LEU A 343 -10.21 -10.78 20.82
C LEU A 343 -11.07 -11.70 21.72
N GLU A 344 -12.39 -11.60 21.66
CA GLU A 344 -13.32 -12.47 22.38
C GLU A 344 -13.14 -13.94 21.99
N ALA A 345 -13.06 -14.22 20.68
CA ALA A 345 -12.83 -15.58 20.18
C ALA A 345 -11.47 -16.13 20.68
N ALA A 346 -10.44 -15.29 20.69
CA ALA A 346 -9.12 -15.70 21.18
C ALA A 346 -9.12 -15.93 22.69
N HIS A 347 -9.89 -15.13 23.43
CA HIS A 347 -9.97 -15.24 24.89
C HIS A 347 -10.63 -16.56 25.30
N GLN A 348 -11.67 -16.97 24.58
CA GLN A 348 -12.36 -18.25 24.81
C GLN A 348 -11.47 -19.46 24.55
N GLU A 349 -10.47 -19.35 23.65
CA GLU A 349 -9.48 -20.40 23.36
C GLU A 349 -8.20 -20.27 24.19
N GLY A 350 -8.12 -19.32 25.13
CA GLY A 350 -6.90 -19.08 25.91
C GLY A 350 -5.73 -18.55 25.09
N ARG A 351 -6.01 -17.94 23.93
CA ARG A 351 -5.02 -17.37 22.98
C ARG A 351 -4.98 -15.83 22.98
N ALA A 352 -5.86 -15.17 23.73
CA ALA A 352 -5.94 -13.71 23.69
C ALA A 352 -4.71 -13.03 24.31
N PRO A 353 -4.18 -11.97 23.67
CA PRO A 353 -3.07 -11.19 24.23
C PRO A 353 -3.43 -10.38 25.47
N LEU A 354 -4.71 -10.13 25.70
CA LEU A 354 -5.22 -9.46 26.89
C LEU A 354 -6.65 -9.91 27.20
N ASP A 355 -7.06 -9.75 28.45
CA ASP A 355 -8.46 -9.89 28.83
C ASP A 355 -9.30 -8.74 28.21
N PRO A 356 -10.38 -9.06 27.46
CA PRO A 356 -11.30 -8.05 26.94
C PRO A 356 -11.83 -7.07 28.00
N GLY A 357 -11.99 -7.52 29.26
CA GLY A 357 -12.44 -6.69 30.38
C GLY A 357 -11.45 -5.61 30.81
N LEU A 358 -10.18 -5.69 30.38
CA LEU A 358 -9.18 -4.67 30.64
C LEU A 358 -9.19 -3.52 29.61
N LEU A 359 -9.97 -3.65 28.54
CA LEU A 359 -10.10 -2.58 27.54
C LEU A 359 -10.81 -1.37 28.14
N VAL A 360 -10.27 -0.18 27.84
CA VAL A 360 -10.99 1.08 28.06
C VAL A 360 -12.11 1.15 27.03
N SER A 361 -13.35 1.35 27.49
CA SER A 361 -14.49 1.52 26.59
C SER A 361 -14.35 2.81 25.79
N HIS A 362 -14.90 2.82 24.57
CA HIS A 362 -14.86 4.02 23.72
C HIS A 362 -15.52 5.24 24.39
N THR A 363 -16.54 5.04 25.22
CA THR A 363 -17.21 6.11 25.97
C THR A 363 -16.32 6.71 27.07
N GLN A 364 -15.47 5.90 27.69
CA GLN A 364 -14.53 6.36 28.72
C GLN A 364 -13.24 6.95 28.14
N ALA A 365 -12.93 6.65 26.87
CA ALA A 365 -11.71 7.08 26.22
C ALA A 365 -11.59 8.61 26.11
N GLU A 366 -12.70 9.34 26.05
CA GLU A 366 -12.69 10.81 25.98
C GLU A 366 -12.28 11.47 27.31
N GLU A 367 -12.60 10.84 28.43
CA GLU A 367 -12.28 11.32 29.79
C GLU A 367 -10.90 10.86 30.27
N TRP A 368 -10.26 9.95 29.54
CA TRP A 368 -8.96 9.41 29.89
C TRP A 368 -7.83 10.39 29.55
N ASP A 369 -6.75 10.35 30.34
CA ASP A 369 -5.51 11.05 29.99
C ASP A 369 -5.01 10.58 28.61
N PRO A 370 -4.92 11.47 27.60
CA PRO A 370 -4.47 11.11 26.26
C PRO A 370 -3.08 10.45 26.25
N SER A 371 -2.19 10.90 27.13
CA SER A 371 -0.82 10.38 27.26
C SER A 371 -0.76 8.95 27.81
N LYS A 372 -1.87 8.45 28.35
CA LYS A 372 -2.01 7.10 28.92
C LYS A 372 -2.89 6.20 28.07
N LEU A 373 -3.19 6.57 26.83
CA LEU A 373 -4.08 5.82 25.95
C LEU A 373 -3.42 5.39 24.64
N VAL A 374 -3.69 4.14 24.23
CA VAL A 374 -3.47 3.59 22.90
C VAL A 374 -4.82 3.20 22.31
N ILE A 375 -5.19 3.78 21.18
CA ILE A 375 -6.38 3.42 20.41
C ILE A 375 -5.97 2.43 19.32
N VAL A 376 -6.57 1.25 19.32
CA VAL A 376 -6.42 0.28 18.24
C VAL A 376 -7.64 0.33 17.34
N THR A 377 -7.42 0.47 16.04
CA THR A 377 -8.50 0.58 15.06
C THR A 377 -8.22 -0.23 13.79
N THR A 378 -9.25 -0.35 12.95
CA THR A 378 -9.21 -0.97 11.62
C THR A 378 -9.29 0.12 10.55
N GLY A 379 -9.11 -0.24 9.28
CA GLY A 379 -9.12 0.74 8.17
C GLY A 379 -7.78 0.93 7.50
N SER A 380 -6.86 0.00 7.71
CA SER A 380 -5.50 0.07 7.16
C SER A 380 -5.43 -0.29 5.67
N GLN A 381 -6.57 -0.44 4.98
CA GLN A 381 -6.65 -0.54 3.52
C GLN A 381 -7.44 0.62 2.91
N GLY A 382 -7.79 1.64 3.71
CA GLY A 382 -8.63 2.76 3.27
C GLY A 382 -10.10 2.39 3.06
N GLU A 383 -10.60 1.36 3.76
CA GLU A 383 -11.98 0.91 3.63
C GLU A 383 -12.95 2.03 4.06
N PRO A 384 -13.90 2.46 3.21
CA PRO A 384 -14.71 3.67 3.49
C PRO A 384 -15.53 3.61 4.77
N ARG A 385 -15.89 2.40 5.23
CA ARG A 385 -16.68 2.21 6.45
C ARG A 385 -15.83 2.06 7.71
N ALA A 386 -14.52 1.87 7.59
CA ALA A 386 -13.65 1.66 8.72
C ALA A 386 -13.51 2.93 9.56
N ALA A 387 -13.22 2.74 10.85
CA ALA A 387 -13.19 3.82 11.81
C ALA A 387 -12.09 4.84 11.50
N LEU A 388 -10.91 4.39 11.06
CA LEU A 388 -9.83 5.27 10.66
C LEU A 388 -10.19 6.13 9.43
N SER A 389 -10.70 5.51 8.36
CA SER A 389 -11.08 6.24 7.14
C SER A 389 -12.15 7.30 7.42
N LYS A 390 -13.12 6.98 8.30
CA LYS A 390 -14.12 7.94 8.76
C LYS A 390 -13.51 9.05 9.62
N ALA A 391 -12.52 8.74 10.45
CA ALA A 391 -11.81 9.72 11.27
C ALA A 391 -11.00 10.69 10.40
N ALA A 392 -10.31 10.17 9.38
CA ALA A 392 -9.61 10.97 8.36
C ALA A 392 -10.57 11.94 7.65
N ALA A 393 -11.75 11.47 7.27
CA ALA A 393 -12.79 12.29 6.65
C ALA A 393 -13.59 13.17 7.64
N LYS A 394 -13.17 13.27 8.92
CA LYS A 394 -13.87 13.99 10.01
C LYS A 394 -15.35 13.59 10.20
N ALA A 395 -15.70 12.37 9.75
CA ALA A 395 -17.06 11.84 9.75
C ALA A 395 -17.30 10.77 10.83
N SER A 396 -16.27 10.40 11.59
CA SER A 396 -16.40 9.39 12.64
C SER A 396 -16.91 10.00 13.95
N PRO A 397 -18.06 9.54 14.48
CA PRO A 397 -18.51 9.96 15.80
C PRO A 397 -17.71 9.27 16.94
N LEU A 398 -16.93 8.23 16.63
CA LEU A 398 -16.20 7.42 17.62
C LEU A 398 -14.71 7.76 17.72
N LEU A 399 -14.17 8.50 16.74
CA LEU A 399 -12.75 8.79 16.65
C LEU A 399 -12.52 10.09 15.88
N GLN A 400 -12.12 11.15 16.58
CA GLN A 400 -11.68 12.41 16.00
C GLN A 400 -10.17 12.53 16.13
N LEU A 401 -9.45 12.78 15.04
CA LEU A 401 -8.00 12.96 15.05
C LEU A 401 -7.63 14.32 15.64
N ARG A 402 -6.57 14.36 16.45
CA ARG A 402 -6.04 15.56 17.11
C ARG A 402 -4.60 15.80 16.66
N ARG A 403 -4.14 17.05 16.74
CA ARG A 403 -2.77 17.43 16.35
C ARG A 403 -1.69 16.67 17.12
N GLU A 404 -1.96 16.35 18.37
CA GLU A 404 -1.01 15.69 19.28
C GLU A 404 -0.96 14.16 19.09
N ASP A 405 -1.82 13.60 18.24
CA ASP A 405 -1.93 12.16 18.04
C ASP A 405 -0.73 11.60 17.28
N LEU A 406 -0.20 10.47 17.74
CA LEU A 406 0.71 9.66 16.95
C LEU A 406 -0.05 8.56 16.22
N LEU A 407 -0.07 8.61 14.89
CA LEU A 407 -0.67 7.55 14.07
C LEU A 407 0.39 6.52 13.63
N LEU A 408 0.22 5.28 14.09
CA LEU A 408 1.03 4.11 13.72
C LEU A 408 0.27 3.26 12.71
N TYR A 409 0.62 3.39 11.43
CA TYR A 409 0.01 2.58 10.37
C TYR A 409 0.63 1.17 10.33
N SER A 410 0.01 0.23 11.05
CA SER A 410 0.57 -1.10 11.34
C SER A 410 -0.05 -2.19 10.46
N ALA A 411 -0.03 -1.98 9.14
CA ALA A 411 -0.43 -3.00 8.17
C ALA A 411 0.35 -2.86 6.86
N LYS A 412 0.42 -3.97 6.11
CA LYS A 412 0.85 -3.95 4.71
C LYS A 412 -0.36 -3.62 3.84
N VAL A 413 -0.19 -2.75 2.85
CA VAL A 413 -1.22 -2.51 1.83
C VAL A 413 -1.32 -3.74 0.95
N ILE A 414 -2.53 -4.29 0.82
CA ILE A 414 -2.83 -5.42 -0.06
C ILE A 414 -2.85 -4.88 -1.49
N PRO A 415 -2.19 -5.55 -2.46
CA PRO A 415 -2.25 -5.15 -3.86
C PRO A 415 -3.70 -4.93 -4.33
N GLY A 416 -3.95 -3.79 -4.97
CA GLY A 416 -5.30 -3.38 -5.41
C GLY A 416 -6.00 -2.40 -4.45
N ASN A 417 -5.51 -2.26 -3.21
CA ASN A 417 -5.97 -1.23 -2.27
C ASN A 417 -5.05 -0.01 -2.17
N ASP A 418 -4.00 0.04 -3.00
CA ASP A 418 -2.95 1.07 -2.97
C ASP A 418 -3.51 2.49 -2.98
N GLN A 419 -4.42 2.79 -3.91
CA GLN A 419 -5.04 4.11 -4.04
C GLN A 419 -5.90 4.47 -2.81
N LYS A 420 -6.66 3.50 -2.27
CA LYS A 420 -7.53 3.71 -1.10
C LYS A 420 -6.69 3.96 0.16
N ALA A 421 -5.66 3.13 0.38
CA ALA A 421 -4.77 3.24 1.52
C ALA A 421 -3.98 4.55 1.48
N LEU A 422 -3.42 4.92 0.32
CA LEU A 422 -2.69 6.17 0.12
C LEU A 422 -3.61 7.39 0.30
N GLY A 423 -4.80 7.39 -0.32
CA GLY A 423 -5.78 8.46 -0.14
C GLY A 423 -6.19 8.66 1.32
N ALA A 424 -6.37 7.56 2.07
CA ALA A 424 -6.64 7.64 3.50
C ALA A 424 -5.45 8.23 4.28
N MET A 425 -4.21 7.82 3.98
CA MET A 425 -3.00 8.38 4.60
C MET A 425 -2.88 9.89 4.33
N LEU A 426 -3.08 10.32 3.08
CA LEU A 426 -3.07 11.73 2.70
C LEU A 426 -4.16 12.53 3.42
N ALA A 427 -5.37 11.98 3.57
CA ALA A 427 -6.45 12.64 4.30
C ALA A 427 -6.21 12.75 5.82
N MET A 428 -5.27 11.98 6.38
CA MET A 428 -4.89 12.05 7.80
C MET A 428 -3.68 12.93 8.04
N ASP A 429 -2.85 13.14 7.02
CA ASP A 429 -1.76 14.09 7.09
C ASP A 429 -2.35 15.51 7.12
N ALA A 430 -1.88 16.33 8.07
CA ALA A 430 -2.42 17.68 8.28
C ALA A 430 -2.36 18.51 7.00
N TYR A 431 -1.35 18.25 6.16
CA TYR A 431 -1.18 18.94 4.90
C TYR A 431 -2.00 18.32 3.77
N GLY A 432 -1.99 17.00 3.60
CA GLY A 432 -2.86 16.34 2.62
C GLY A 432 -4.34 16.66 2.84
N ALA A 433 -4.80 16.76 4.09
CA ALA A 433 -6.14 17.19 4.46
C ALA A 433 -6.46 18.66 4.14
N ALA A 434 -5.43 19.52 3.98
CA ALA A 434 -5.57 20.92 3.57
C ALA A 434 -5.66 21.09 2.05
N LEU A 435 -5.26 20.07 1.29
CA LEU A 435 -5.36 20.05 -0.17
C LEU A 435 -6.77 19.63 -0.61
N THR A 436 -7.29 20.31 -1.62
CA THR A 436 -8.49 19.89 -2.33
C THR A 436 -8.23 18.57 -3.08
N PRO A 437 -9.27 17.77 -3.38
CA PRO A 437 -9.11 16.54 -4.15
C PRO A 437 -8.44 16.76 -5.52
N LEU A 438 -8.67 17.92 -6.15
CA LEU A 438 -8.06 18.28 -7.43
C LEU A 438 -6.55 18.52 -7.29
N GLU A 439 -6.13 19.24 -6.24
CA GLU A 439 -4.71 19.48 -5.94
C GLU A 439 -3.98 18.19 -5.57
N GLN A 440 -4.62 17.30 -4.79
CA GLN A 440 -4.05 15.98 -4.48
C GLN A 440 -3.83 15.16 -5.75
N LEU A 441 -4.84 15.13 -6.65
CA LEU A 441 -4.74 14.44 -7.93
C LEU A 441 -3.62 15.04 -8.79
N ALA A 442 -3.57 16.36 -8.91
CA ALA A 442 -2.53 17.07 -9.66
C ALA A 442 -1.13 16.78 -9.11
N LEU A 443 -0.94 16.82 -7.79
CA LEU A 443 0.35 16.58 -7.15
C LEU A 443 0.84 15.14 -7.37
N LEU A 444 -0.06 14.16 -7.27
CA LEU A 444 0.26 12.75 -7.55
C LEU A 444 0.66 12.54 -9.01
N ILE A 445 -0.05 13.17 -9.94
CA ILE A 445 0.27 13.07 -11.37
C ILE A 445 1.55 13.81 -11.70
N ALA A 446 1.75 15.03 -11.19
CA ALA A 446 2.99 15.78 -11.35
C ALA A 446 4.19 14.97 -10.83
N GLY A 447 4.08 14.39 -9.63
CA GLY A 447 5.10 13.49 -9.09
C GLY A 447 5.40 12.28 -9.98
N ALA A 448 4.40 11.71 -10.64
CA ALA A 448 4.59 10.59 -11.55
C ALA A 448 5.22 10.98 -12.90
N VAL A 449 5.00 12.22 -13.36
CA VAL A 449 5.41 12.65 -14.70
C VAL A 449 6.55 13.66 -14.73
N HIS A 450 7.02 14.18 -13.59
CA HIS A 450 8.04 15.24 -13.56
C HIS A 450 9.38 14.87 -14.21
N ASP A 451 9.65 13.59 -14.41
CA ASP A 451 10.84 13.03 -15.07
C ASP A 451 10.51 12.14 -16.30
N LEU A 452 9.28 12.26 -16.82
CA LEU A 452 8.75 11.37 -17.86
C LEU A 452 9.51 11.52 -19.18
N GLY A 453 10.28 10.50 -19.55
CA GLY A 453 11.02 10.48 -20.82
C GLY A 453 12.36 11.22 -20.75
N HIS A 454 12.86 11.53 -19.56
CA HIS A 454 14.13 12.20 -19.34
C HIS A 454 15.28 11.54 -20.13
N PRO A 455 16.07 12.30 -20.92
CA PRO A 455 17.10 11.74 -21.82
C PRO A 455 18.41 11.37 -21.10
N GLY A 456 18.49 11.63 -19.79
CA GLY A 456 19.69 11.41 -18.99
C GLY A 456 20.77 12.49 -19.17
N VAL A 457 20.37 13.70 -19.60
CA VAL A 457 21.25 14.86 -19.78
C VAL A 457 20.54 16.14 -19.33
N GLN A 458 21.32 17.13 -18.92
CA GLN A 458 20.84 18.41 -18.39
C GLN A 458 20.29 19.34 -19.48
N ASN A 459 19.41 20.27 -19.08
CA ASN A 459 18.86 21.33 -19.94
C ASN A 459 19.95 22.08 -20.73
N ALA A 460 21.05 22.46 -20.08
CA ALA A 460 22.15 23.18 -20.73
C ALA A 460 22.81 22.37 -21.87
N PHE A 461 22.93 21.06 -21.73
CA PHE A 461 23.48 20.19 -22.78
C PHE A 461 22.55 20.14 -23.99
N LEU A 462 21.24 19.98 -23.77
CA LEU A 462 20.24 19.97 -24.84
C LEU A 462 20.18 21.28 -25.62
N VAL A 463 20.32 22.42 -24.91
CA VAL A 463 20.42 23.74 -25.54
C VAL A 463 21.70 23.86 -26.38
N ARG A 464 22.86 23.48 -25.82
CA ARG A 464 24.16 23.57 -26.52
C ARG A 464 24.25 22.67 -27.74
N THR A 465 23.56 21.53 -27.72
CA THR A 465 23.52 20.57 -28.83
C THR A 465 22.36 20.81 -29.79
N GLU A 466 21.58 21.88 -29.57
CA GLU A 466 20.43 22.25 -30.38
C GLU A 466 19.40 21.12 -30.57
N ALA A 467 19.16 20.34 -29.51
CA ALA A 467 18.17 19.27 -29.52
C ALA A 467 16.78 19.80 -29.90
N ASP A 468 15.98 18.99 -30.60
CA ASP A 468 14.67 19.42 -31.10
C ASP A 468 13.73 19.85 -29.98
N CYS A 469 13.76 19.17 -28.82
CA CYS A 469 12.99 19.58 -27.64
C CYS A 469 13.41 20.97 -27.13
N ALA A 470 14.71 21.29 -27.11
CA ALA A 470 15.20 22.60 -26.71
C ALA A 470 14.72 23.72 -27.64
N LYS A 471 14.66 23.45 -28.94
CA LYS A 471 14.10 24.39 -29.94
C LYS A 471 12.61 24.64 -29.73
N GLN A 472 11.85 23.59 -29.39
CA GLN A 472 10.40 23.67 -29.21
C GLN A 472 9.97 24.49 -27.99
N CYS A 473 10.74 24.46 -26.90
CA CYS A 473 10.45 25.21 -25.67
C CYS A 473 11.26 26.51 -25.52
N GLY A 474 12.01 26.93 -26.55
CA GLY A 474 12.79 28.16 -26.50
C GLY A 474 13.96 28.12 -25.52
N GLY A 475 14.45 26.93 -25.19
CA GLY A 475 15.65 26.70 -24.38
C GLY A 475 15.50 26.90 -22.86
N LYS A 476 14.28 27.12 -22.35
CA LYS A 476 14.00 27.24 -20.91
C LYS A 476 13.33 25.96 -20.41
N SER A 477 13.79 25.42 -19.28
CA SER A 477 13.21 24.23 -18.63
C SER A 477 12.91 23.13 -19.63
N VAL A 478 13.95 22.75 -20.38
CA VAL A 478 13.81 21.93 -21.60
C VAL A 478 13.23 20.56 -21.28
N ASN A 479 13.83 19.87 -20.31
CA ASN A 479 13.39 18.57 -19.83
C ASN A 479 11.99 18.66 -19.25
N GLU A 480 11.73 19.61 -18.35
CA GLU A 480 10.45 19.76 -17.66
C GLU A 480 9.31 20.06 -18.65
N SER A 481 9.56 20.95 -19.63
CA SER A 481 8.60 21.24 -20.70
C SER A 481 8.31 20.02 -21.56
N MET A 482 9.34 19.21 -21.86
CA MET A 482 9.20 17.96 -22.60
C MET A 482 8.38 16.94 -21.79
N HIS A 483 8.65 16.80 -20.49
CA HIS A 483 7.92 15.91 -19.59
C HIS A 483 6.43 16.24 -19.55
N VAL A 484 6.08 17.53 -19.40
CA VAL A 484 4.69 18.02 -19.45
C VAL A 484 4.05 17.73 -20.81
N ALA A 485 4.74 18.05 -21.91
CA ALA A 485 4.23 17.84 -23.26
C ALA A 485 3.91 16.36 -23.52
N LEU A 486 4.81 15.45 -23.15
CA LEU A 486 4.63 14.02 -23.29
C LEU A 486 3.49 13.50 -22.40
N ALA A 487 3.41 13.96 -21.15
CA ALA A 487 2.32 13.60 -20.24
C ALA A 487 0.96 14.02 -20.80
N PHE A 488 0.85 15.25 -21.33
CA PHE A 488 -0.39 15.75 -21.91
C PHE A 488 -0.74 15.08 -23.25
N GLU A 489 0.26 14.67 -24.04
CA GLU A 489 0.02 13.86 -25.23
C GLU A 489 -0.55 12.49 -24.85
N LEU A 490 0.03 11.82 -23.86
CA LEU A 490 -0.48 10.54 -23.37
C LEU A 490 -1.91 10.67 -22.84
N LEU A 491 -2.21 11.73 -22.10
CA LEU A 491 -3.52 11.99 -21.51
C LEU A 491 -4.60 12.31 -22.56
N ARG A 492 -4.23 12.80 -23.75
CA ARG A 492 -5.18 13.04 -24.86
C ARG A 492 -5.69 11.74 -25.49
N ARG A 493 -5.05 10.60 -25.23
CA ARG A 493 -5.50 9.30 -25.77
C ARG A 493 -6.75 8.84 -25.01
N PRO A 494 -7.85 8.46 -25.68
CA PRO A 494 -9.11 8.09 -25.01
C PRO A 494 -8.98 7.00 -23.94
N GLU A 495 -8.06 6.05 -24.13
CA GLU A 495 -7.74 4.99 -23.18
C GLU A 495 -7.03 5.47 -21.90
N ASN A 496 -6.41 6.66 -21.95
CA ASN A 496 -5.65 7.25 -20.86
C ASN A 496 -6.34 8.46 -20.23
N ASP A 497 -7.40 9.01 -20.85
CA ASP A 497 -8.10 10.22 -20.38
C ASP A 497 -8.98 9.92 -19.15
N PHE A 498 -8.33 9.70 -18.01
CA PHE A 498 -9.00 9.45 -16.73
C PHE A 498 -9.69 10.70 -16.17
N ILE A 499 -9.42 11.89 -16.71
CA ILE A 499 -10.03 13.16 -16.30
C ILE A 499 -11.19 13.59 -17.20
N CYS A 500 -11.61 12.77 -18.17
CA CYS A 500 -12.68 13.09 -19.13
C CYS A 500 -14.03 13.46 -18.49
N ARG A 501 -14.25 13.11 -17.21
CA ARG A 501 -15.48 13.41 -16.46
C ARG A 501 -15.37 14.66 -15.58
N LEU A 502 -14.20 15.29 -15.49
CA LEU A 502 -14.05 16.54 -14.76
C LEU A 502 -14.78 17.67 -15.49
N PRO A 503 -15.39 18.64 -14.77
CA PRO A 503 -15.83 19.89 -15.35
C PRO A 503 -14.72 20.59 -16.15
N PRO A 504 -15.04 21.34 -17.22
CA PRO A 504 -14.03 22.02 -18.04
C PRO A 504 -13.06 22.90 -17.24
N GLU A 505 -13.56 23.59 -16.22
CA GLU A 505 -12.79 24.43 -15.30
C GLU A 505 -11.79 23.62 -14.47
N ASP A 506 -12.24 22.51 -13.86
CA ASP A 506 -11.38 21.61 -13.08
C ASP A 506 -10.34 20.92 -13.96
N ARG A 507 -10.70 20.61 -15.21
CA ARG A 507 -9.77 20.03 -16.19
C ARG A 507 -8.67 21.02 -16.55
N ALA A 508 -9.02 22.29 -16.79
CA ALA A 508 -8.04 23.34 -17.08
C ALA A 508 -7.12 23.59 -15.88
N GLU A 509 -7.70 23.67 -14.68
CA GLU A 509 -6.94 23.90 -13.45
C GLU A 509 -6.02 22.71 -13.12
N PHE A 510 -6.48 21.47 -13.29
CA PHE A 510 -5.65 20.28 -13.13
C PHE A 510 -4.40 20.33 -14.02
N LEU A 511 -4.58 20.63 -15.31
CA LEU A 511 -3.45 20.71 -16.25
C LEU A 511 -2.49 21.84 -15.86
N ARG A 512 -3.03 23.01 -15.48
CA ARG A 512 -2.23 24.16 -15.02
C ARG A 512 -1.40 23.81 -13.78
N LEU A 513 -2.00 23.14 -12.80
CA LEU A 513 -1.30 22.72 -11.58
C LEU A 513 -0.19 21.72 -11.87
N VAL A 514 -0.45 20.70 -12.70
CA VAL A 514 0.56 19.71 -13.11
C VAL A 514 1.73 20.39 -13.81
N GLU A 515 1.45 21.27 -14.78
CA GLU A 515 2.49 22.02 -15.51
C GLU A 515 3.31 22.90 -14.56
N ALA A 516 2.66 23.69 -13.71
CA ALA A 516 3.34 24.59 -12.77
C ALA A 516 4.26 23.82 -11.80
N MET A 517 3.80 22.68 -11.29
CA MET A 517 4.60 21.84 -10.39
C MET A 517 5.81 21.22 -11.09
N VAL A 518 5.62 20.64 -12.29
CA VAL A 518 6.73 20.01 -13.03
C VAL A 518 7.77 21.05 -13.45
N LEU A 519 7.36 22.23 -13.90
CA LEU A 519 8.33 23.28 -14.28
C LEU A 519 9.16 23.79 -13.09
N CYS A 520 8.65 23.66 -11.86
CA CYS A 520 9.38 24.07 -10.67
C CYS A 520 10.56 23.14 -10.33
N THR A 521 10.62 21.91 -10.88
CA THR A 521 11.72 20.97 -10.60
C THR A 521 13.01 21.33 -11.32
N ASP A 522 12.99 22.31 -12.23
CA ASP A 522 14.18 22.82 -12.89
C ASP A 522 15.13 23.49 -11.87
N MET A 523 16.26 22.83 -11.63
CA MET A 523 17.28 23.27 -10.68
C MET A 523 17.89 24.64 -11.00
N ALA A 524 17.76 25.15 -12.24
CA ALA A 524 18.20 26.51 -12.57
C ALA A 524 17.42 27.60 -11.81
N TYR A 525 16.19 27.30 -11.36
CA TYR A 525 15.33 28.23 -10.62
C TYR A 525 15.25 27.94 -9.12
N HIS A 526 16.02 26.97 -8.62
CA HIS A 526 15.98 26.51 -7.23
C HIS A 526 16.08 27.68 -6.23
N ALA A 527 17.08 28.55 -6.37
CA ALA A 527 17.29 29.67 -5.44
C ALA A 527 16.11 30.66 -5.46
N ALA A 528 15.65 31.05 -6.65
CA ALA A 528 14.51 31.96 -6.80
C ALA A 528 13.22 31.36 -6.22
N ALA A 529 13.01 30.05 -6.39
CA ALA A 529 11.86 29.35 -5.81
C ALA A 529 11.92 29.31 -4.28
N LEU A 530 13.11 29.12 -3.69
CA LEU A 530 13.27 29.18 -2.22
C LEU A 530 13.00 30.58 -1.68
N ASP A 531 13.55 31.62 -2.31
CA ASP A 531 13.36 33.01 -1.88
C ASP A 531 11.88 33.41 -1.97
N ASP A 532 11.23 33.16 -3.10
CA ASP A 532 9.81 33.48 -3.30
C ASP A 532 8.89 32.71 -2.32
N PHE A 533 9.23 31.45 -2.02
CA PHE A 533 8.50 30.67 -1.04
C PHE A 533 8.73 31.17 0.39
N ALA A 534 9.97 31.54 0.75
CA ALA A 534 10.30 32.10 2.05
C ALA A 534 9.56 33.42 2.32
N ASP A 535 9.52 34.31 1.33
CA ASP A 535 8.76 35.57 1.41
C ASP A 535 7.26 35.30 1.61
N THR A 536 6.71 34.37 0.84
CA THR A 536 5.30 33.97 0.95
C THR A 536 4.98 33.38 2.34
N LEU A 537 5.88 32.55 2.88
CA LEU A 537 5.73 31.95 4.21
C LEU A 537 5.85 33.00 5.32
N ALA A 538 6.72 33.99 5.17
CA ALA A 538 6.85 35.11 6.11
C ALA A 538 5.60 35.99 6.13
N GLU A 539 4.96 36.20 4.97
CA GLU A 539 3.73 37.00 4.85
C GLU A 539 2.49 36.26 5.40
N LEU A 540 2.29 35.00 4.98
CA LEU A 540 1.04 34.27 5.21
C LEU A 540 1.09 33.31 6.40
N GLY A 541 2.28 33.03 6.93
CA GLY A 541 2.50 32.06 8.00
C GLY A 541 2.33 30.60 7.54
N PRO A 542 2.53 29.63 8.46
CA PRO A 542 2.62 28.21 8.13
C PRO A 542 1.26 27.51 7.88
N ASP A 543 0.13 28.20 8.09
CA ASP A 543 -1.20 27.60 7.92
C ASP A 543 -1.66 27.64 6.46
N LEU A 544 -1.30 26.61 5.71
CA LEU A 544 -1.62 26.49 4.28
C LEU A 544 -3.11 26.37 3.96
N VAL A 545 -3.98 26.05 4.94
CA VAL A 545 -5.45 26.08 4.72
C VAL A 545 -5.92 27.50 4.42
N ALA A 546 -5.27 28.50 5.02
CA ALA A 546 -5.61 29.91 4.88
C ALA A 546 -5.01 30.57 3.62
N TRP A 547 -4.13 29.87 2.90
CA TRP A 547 -3.44 30.45 1.75
C TRP A 547 -4.38 30.64 0.55
N PRO A 548 -4.37 31.82 -0.10
CA PRO A 548 -5.21 32.09 -1.26
C PRO A 548 -4.61 31.52 -2.57
N GLY A 549 -5.49 31.15 -3.52
CA GLY A 549 -5.20 30.78 -4.92
C GLY A 549 -3.75 30.53 -5.30
N GLU A 550 -3.05 31.57 -5.80
CA GLU A 550 -1.68 31.46 -6.32
C GLU A 550 -0.64 31.11 -5.25
N ALA A 551 -0.82 31.53 -4.00
CA ALA A 551 0.08 31.12 -2.92
C ALA A 551 0.03 29.60 -2.71
N ARG A 552 -1.16 28.97 -2.88
CA ARG A 552 -1.30 27.51 -2.78
C ARG A 552 -0.51 26.77 -3.84
N VAL A 553 -0.43 27.32 -5.06
CA VAL A 553 0.37 26.74 -6.15
C VAL A 553 1.85 26.71 -5.75
N LYS A 554 2.36 27.77 -5.14
CA LYS A 554 3.75 27.83 -4.63
C LYS A 554 4.03 26.76 -3.59
N ALA A 555 3.08 26.51 -2.68
CA ALA A 555 3.22 25.43 -1.70
C ALA A 555 3.29 24.05 -2.36
N LEU A 556 2.45 23.78 -3.36
CA LEU A 556 2.46 22.54 -4.13
C LEU A 556 3.77 22.35 -4.92
N GLN A 557 4.23 23.41 -5.58
CA GLN A 557 5.52 23.47 -6.28
C GLN A 557 6.67 23.12 -5.33
N MET A 558 6.74 23.78 -4.18
CA MET A 558 7.81 23.57 -3.20
C MET A 558 7.81 22.14 -2.65
N LEU A 559 6.64 21.53 -2.48
CA LEU A 559 6.54 20.14 -2.02
C LEU A 559 7.01 19.14 -3.06
N LEU A 560 6.60 19.30 -4.33
CA LEU A 560 7.09 18.43 -5.38
C LEU A 560 8.61 18.59 -5.54
N HIS A 561 9.09 19.84 -5.56
CA HIS A 561 10.52 20.14 -5.67
C HIS A 561 11.34 19.53 -4.54
N THR A 562 10.86 19.67 -3.29
CA THR A 562 11.51 19.05 -2.12
C THR A 562 11.51 17.53 -2.23
N ALA A 563 10.40 16.95 -2.67
CA ALA A 563 10.27 15.50 -2.83
C ALA A 563 11.22 14.95 -3.89
N ASP A 564 11.35 15.63 -5.03
CA ASP A 564 12.29 15.32 -6.11
C ASP A 564 13.74 15.25 -5.59
N ILE A 565 14.19 16.28 -4.89
CA ILE A 565 15.57 16.35 -4.37
C ILE A 565 15.82 15.54 -3.08
N SER A 566 14.82 14.83 -2.53
CA SER A 566 14.87 14.22 -1.20
C SER A 566 15.63 12.89 -1.09
N ASN A 567 16.32 12.43 -2.14
CA ASN A 567 17.07 11.16 -2.10
C ASN A 567 17.99 10.99 -0.85
N PRO A 568 18.71 12.03 -0.38
CA PRO A 568 19.51 11.93 0.85
C PRO A 568 18.70 11.70 2.14
N ALA A 569 17.38 11.91 2.13
CA ALA A 569 16.49 11.59 3.25
C ALA A 569 16.05 10.12 3.29
N ARG A 570 16.46 9.30 2.30
CA ARG A 570 16.21 7.85 2.29
C ARG A 570 17.21 7.13 3.20
N PRO A 571 16.93 5.88 3.62
CA PRO A 571 17.91 5.10 4.38
C PRO A 571 19.26 4.99 3.63
N LEU A 572 20.36 4.98 4.38
CA LEU A 572 21.71 5.25 3.89
C LEU A 572 22.10 4.46 2.64
N HIS A 573 21.83 3.16 2.61
CA HIS A 573 22.17 2.28 1.49
C HIS A 573 21.44 2.65 0.18
N HIS A 574 20.25 3.27 0.23
CA HIS A 574 19.55 3.80 -0.95
C HIS A 574 20.22 5.08 -1.43
N CYS A 575 20.48 6.00 -0.51
CA CYS A 575 21.20 7.24 -0.80
C CYS A 575 22.53 6.94 -1.50
N MET A 576 23.27 5.93 -1.02
CA MET A 576 24.52 5.47 -1.62
C MET A 576 24.37 4.98 -3.06
N VAL A 577 23.37 4.14 -3.33
CA VAL A 577 23.15 3.55 -4.66
C VAL A 577 22.72 4.62 -5.66
N TRP A 578 21.73 5.45 -5.29
CA TRP A 578 21.21 6.49 -6.17
C TRP A 578 22.21 7.63 -6.36
N GLY A 579 22.94 8.02 -5.30
CA GLY A 579 24.01 9.01 -5.39
C GLY A 579 25.13 8.62 -6.36
N ARG A 580 25.43 7.33 -6.51
CA ARG A 580 26.35 6.84 -7.55
C ARG A 580 25.71 6.84 -8.94
N LYS A 581 24.46 6.38 -9.06
CA LYS A 581 23.74 6.31 -10.35
C LYS A 581 23.59 7.69 -11.02
N ILE A 582 23.23 8.72 -10.24
CA ILE A 582 23.10 10.08 -10.78
C ILE A 582 24.46 10.63 -11.24
N HIS A 583 25.55 10.31 -10.55
CA HIS A 583 26.89 10.67 -11.00
C HIS A 583 27.32 9.89 -12.24
N ASP A 584 27.01 8.59 -12.33
CA ASP A 584 27.28 7.80 -13.54
C ASP A 584 26.56 8.40 -14.76
N GLU A 585 25.36 8.95 -14.58
CA GLU A 585 24.64 9.68 -15.62
C GLU A 585 25.32 11.01 -15.97
N MET A 586 25.67 11.84 -14.99
CA MET A 586 26.43 13.07 -15.21
C MET A 586 27.76 12.81 -15.92
N TYR A 587 28.48 11.75 -15.56
CA TYR A 587 29.73 11.38 -16.21
C TYR A 587 29.55 10.93 -17.66
N LYS A 588 28.44 10.27 -17.99
CA LYS A 588 28.11 9.95 -19.39
C LYS A 588 27.89 11.22 -20.20
N GLN A 589 27.19 12.23 -19.64
CA GLN A 589 27.08 13.54 -20.29
C GLN A 589 28.45 14.16 -20.52
N GLY A 590 29.33 14.16 -19.51
CA GLY A 590 30.68 14.74 -19.65
C GLY A 590 31.54 14.04 -20.72
N ASP A 591 31.38 12.72 -20.87
CA ASP A 591 32.03 11.99 -21.94
C ASP A 591 31.45 12.32 -23.33
N LEU A 592 30.14 12.54 -23.41
CA LEU A 592 29.48 13.02 -24.65
C LEU A 592 29.94 14.42 -25.02
N GLU A 593 30.02 15.35 -24.05
CA GLU A 593 30.53 16.70 -24.26
C GLU A 593 31.96 16.64 -24.82
N ARG A 594 32.83 15.82 -24.22
CA ARG A 594 34.20 15.61 -24.69
C ARG A 594 34.26 15.04 -26.11
N ALA A 595 33.40 14.06 -26.44
CA ALA A 595 33.33 13.47 -27.77
C ALA A 595 32.85 14.45 -28.84
N LEU A 596 32.00 15.41 -28.47
CA LEU A 596 31.48 16.46 -29.34
C LEU A 596 32.41 17.69 -29.44
N GLY A 597 33.57 17.67 -28.77
CA GLY A 597 34.49 18.81 -28.72
C GLY A 597 33.95 20.01 -27.93
N LEU A 598 32.99 19.77 -27.04
CA LEU A 598 32.41 20.77 -26.15
C LEU A 598 33.22 20.87 -24.86
N GLU A 599 33.21 22.05 -24.23
CA GLU A 599 33.70 22.20 -22.86
C GLU A 599 32.90 21.30 -21.93
N VAL A 600 33.59 20.44 -21.18
CA VAL A 600 32.98 19.49 -20.25
C VAL A 600 32.43 20.26 -19.05
N THR A 601 31.14 20.07 -18.78
CA THR A 601 30.47 20.65 -17.62
C THR A 601 31.16 20.17 -16.34
N ALA A 602 31.55 21.09 -15.45
CA ALA A 602 32.42 20.77 -14.31
C ALA A 602 31.89 19.63 -13.43
N VAL A 603 30.57 19.58 -13.16
CA VAL A 603 29.95 18.51 -12.35
C VAL A 603 29.85 17.16 -13.08
N CYS A 604 30.02 17.17 -14.41
CA CYS A 604 29.97 16.00 -15.29
C CYS A 604 31.36 15.40 -15.55
N ASP A 605 32.44 16.04 -15.10
CA ASP A 605 33.79 15.53 -15.31
C ASP A 605 34.20 14.53 -14.22
N ARG A 606 34.25 13.24 -14.60
CA ARG A 606 34.70 12.15 -13.72
C ARG A 606 36.13 12.33 -13.16
N ALA A 607 36.95 13.18 -13.77
CA ALA A 607 38.30 13.45 -13.28
C ALA A 607 38.34 14.48 -12.14
N SER A 608 37.36 15.38 -12.05
CA SER A 608 37.37 16.52 -11.13
C SER A 608 36.14 16.62 -10.22
N ALA A 609 35.08 15.86 -10.48
CA ALA A 609 33.84 15.84 -9.69
C ALA A 609 33.61 14.48 -8.99
N PRO A 610 34.31 14.17 -7.88
CA PRO A 610 34.11 12.92 -7.15
C PRO A 610 32.73 12.86 -6.48
N VAL A 611 32.10 11.69 -6.53
CA VAL A 611 30.74 11.42 -6.03
C VAL A 611 30.51 11.96 -4.62
N ALA A 612 31.44 11.70 -3.70
CA ALA A 612 31.31 12.10 -2.30
C ALA A 612 31.24 13.62 -2.12
N CYS A 613 32.08 14.37 -2.82
CA CYS A 613 32.05 15.83 -2.78
C CYS A 613 30.77 16.38 -3.42
N GLY A 614 30.34 15.81 -4.55
CA GLY A 614 29.10 16.20 -5.22
C GLY A 614 27.86 16.00 -4.33
N GLN A 615 27.76 14.84 -3.69
CA GLN A 615 26.64 14.53 -2.79
C GLN A 615 26.65 15.40 -1.53
N LEU A 616 27.81 15.66 -0.92
CA LEU A 616 27.90 16.50 0.27
C LEU A 616 27.54 17.97 -0.04
N LYS A 617 28.01 18.50 -1.18
CA LYS A 617 27.60 19.82 -1.67
C LYS A 617 26.10 19.86 -1.92
N PHE A 618 25.54 18.83 -2.55
CA PHE A 618 24.11 18.77 -2.84
C PHE A 618 23.24 18.82 -1.58
N ILE A 619 23.62 18.02 -0.56
CA ILE A 619 22.94 18.02 0.74
C ILE A 619 22.97 19.42 1.36
N ASN A 620 24.16 20.01 1.48
CA ASN A 620 24.35 21.24 2.25
C ASN A 620 23.80 22.49 1.54
N ILE A 621 23.91 22.56 0.22
CA ILE A 621 23.59 23.76 -0.56
C ILE A 621 22.13 23.76 -1.05
N PHE A 622 21.59 22.60 -1.44
CA PHE A 622 20.25 22.53 -2.03
C PHE A 622 19.23 21.93 -1.07
N LEU A 623 19.48 20.71 -0.58
CA LEU A 623 18.46 19.98 0.20
C LEU A 623 18.22 20.59 1.58
N THR A 624 19.27 20.86 2.36
CA THR A 624 19.12 21.32 3.74
C THR A 624 18.41 22.68 3.84
N PRO A 625 18.72 23.71 3.02
CA PRO A 625 17.97 24.97 3.03
C PRO A 625 16.49 24.77 2.66
N CYS A 626 16.22 23.94 1.64
CA CYS A 626 14.87 23.63 1.20
C CYS A 626 14.04 22.96 2.32
N LEU A 627 14.61 21.97 3.03
CA LEU A 627 13.93 21.30 4.14
C LEU A 627 13.64 22.22 5.33
N LYS A 628 14.53 23.17 5.64
CA LYS A 628 14.29 24.16 6.69
C LYS A 628 13.07 25.04 6.38
N LEU A 629 12.90 25.40 5.11
CA LEU A 629 11.74 26.19 4.67
C LEU A 629 10.45 25.35 4.69
N VAL A 630 10.52 24.09 4.27
CA VAL A 630 9.36 23.18 4.26
C VAL A 630 9.03 22.61 5.64
N GLU A 631 9.90 22.75 6.65
CA GLU A 631 9.62 22.34 8.03
C GLU A 631 8.35 22.97 8.59
N GLY A 632 8.09 24.23 8.23
CA GLY A 632 6.85 24.92 8.59
C GLY A 632 5.59 24.24 8.03
N LEU A 633 5.72 23.54 6.88
CA LEU A 633 4.62 22.88 6.18
C LEU A 633 4.50 21.40 6.55
N ALA A 634 5.63 20.69 6.62
CA ALA A 634 5.70 19.25 6.80
C ALA A 634 6.67 18.88 7.93
N PRO A 635 6.43 19.34 9.18
CA PRO A 635 7.36 19.20 10.29
C PRO A 635 7.64 17.73 10.62
N ASN A 636 6.63 16.86 10.50
CA ASN A 636 6.77 15.42 10.72
C ASN A 636 7.66 14.76 9.67
N PHE A 637 7.55 15.18 8.40
CA PHE A 637 8.41 14.69 7.32
C PHE A 637 9.85 15.13 7.56
N VAL A 638 10.08 16.41 7.86
CA VAL A 638 11.42 16.95 8.10
C VAL A 638 12.04 16.26 9.32
N ALA A 639 11.33 16.14 10.43
CA ALA A 639 11.80 15.44 11.63
C ALA A 639 12.18 13.96 11.35
N ALA A 640 11.44 13.28 10.47
CA ALA A 640 11.77 11.92 10.06
C ALA A 640 12.95 11.85 9.07
N ALA A 641 13.11 12.86 8.21
CA ALA A 641 14.15 12.94 7.19
C ALA A 641 15.53 13.31 7.76
N MET A 642 15.58 14.19 8.75
CA MET A 642 16.84 14.76 9.27
C MET A 642 17.87 13.72 9.73
N PRO A 643 17.52 12.68 10.52
CA PRO A 643 18.50 11.65 10.92
C PRO A 643 19.11 10.89 9.73
N HIS A 644 18.33 10.68 8.66
CA HIS A 644 18.82 10.04 7.45
C HIS A 644 19.79 10.94 6.69
N ILE A 645 19.50 12.23 6.60
CA ILE A 645 20.33 13.23 5.94
C ILE A 645 21.65 13.41 6.67
N GLU A 646 21.62 13.50 8.01
CA GLU A 646 22.82 13.58 8.84
C GLU A 646 23.70 12.33 8.68
N GLY A 647 23.08 11.15 8.69
CA GLY A 647 23.77 9.88 8.42
C GLY A 647 24.37 9.82 7.02
N ALA A 648 23.65 10.28 6.00
CA ALA A 648 24.14 10.36 4.62
C ALA A 648 25.31 11.34 4.49
N ALA A 649 25.20 12.53 5.08
CA ALA A 649 26.25 13.54 5.08
C ALA A 649 27.52 13.04 5.81
N ALA A 650 27.37 12.38 6.96
CA ALA A 650 28.47 11.77 7.70
C ALA A 650 29.16 10.68 6.87
N TYR A 651 28.39 9.82 6.21
CA TYR A 651 28.93 8.80 5.31
C TYR A 651 29.72 9.45 4.17
N TRP A 652 29.16 10.39 3.42
CA TRP A 652 29.86 11.01 2.28
C TRP A 652 31.10 11.78 2.74
N ARG A 653 31.05 12.45 3.90
CA ARG A 653 32.23 13.08 4.51
C ARG A 653 33.34 12.07 4.78
N SER A 654 33.02 10.88 5.33
CA SER A 654 34.01 9.81 5.56
C SER A 654 34.69 9.29 4.30
N GLN A 655 34.11 9.52 3.12
CA GLN A 655 34.69 9.11 1.83
C GLN A 655 35.64 10.17 1.25
N ILE A 656 35.71 11.35 1.85
CA ILE A 656 36.62 12.44 1.49
C ILE A 656 37.76 12.37 2.52
N GLY A 657 38.95 11.87 2.14
CA GLY A 657 40.05 11.64 3.09
C GLY A 657 40.50 12.92 3.84
N GLU A 658 41.30 12.76 4.90
CA GLU A 658 41.68 13.81 5.88
C GLU A 658 42.32 15.10 5.30
N GLY A 659 42.75 15.11 4.04
CA GLY A 659 43.27 16.31 3.34
C GLY A 659 42.26 17.05 2.45
N GLY A 660 41.00 16.59 2.38
CA GLY A 660 39.97 17.14 1.50
C GLY A 660 39.07 18.21 2.14
N GLU A 661 39.08 18.33 3.48
CA GLU A 661 38.22 19.26 4.22
C GLU A 661 38.59 20.74 3.98
N GLU A 662 39.89 21.08 3.88
CA GLU A 662 40.32 22.47 3.64
C GLU A 662 40.11 22.93 2.18
N ALA A 663 40.14 22.00 1.21
CA ALA A 663 39.96 22.34 -0.21
C ALA A 663 38.49 22.48 -0.64
N THR A 664 37.54 21.89 0.08
CA THR A 664 36.13 21.80 -0.35
C THR A 664 35.18 22.83 0.28
N VAL A 665 35.60 23.50 1.36
CA VAL A 665 34.82 24.58 2.00
C VAL A 665 35.24 25.98 1.50
N CYS A 666 36.42 26.12 0.89
CA CYS A 666 37.02 27.43 0.54
C CYS A 666 37.28 27.72 -0.95
N ALA A 667 36.58 27.08 -1.89
CA ALA A 667 36.64 27.47 -3.31
C ALA A 667 35.29 28.05 -3.80
N PRO A 668 35.12 29.37 -3.88
CA PRO A 668 34.00 30.00 -4.58
C PRO A 668 34.32 30.00 -6.08
N ALA A 669 34.14 28.86 -6.74
CA ALA A 669 34.16 28.81 -8.20
C ALA A 669 33.12 27.79 -8.68
N CYS A 670 32.24 28.26 -9.57
CA CYS A 670 31.08 27.56 -10.16
C CYS A 670 29.84 27.40 -9.27
N ALA A 671 29.25 28.53 -8.87
CA ALA A 671 27.83 28.63 -8.50
C ALA A 671 26.98 29.13 -9.69
N THR A 672 27.29 28.68 -10.91
CA THR A 672 26.52 29.04 -12.10
C THR A 672 26.17 27.78 -12.87
N PHE A 673 24.89 27.37 -12.79
CA PHE A 673 24.28 26.60 -13.87
C PHE A 673 24.29 27.50 -15.13
N PRO A 674 24.63 26.99 -16.33
CA PRO A 674 24.63 27.82 -17.53
C PRO A 674 23.18 28.25 -17.83
N GLY A 675 22.86 29.53 -17.58
CA GLY A 675 21.51 30.07 -17.75
C GLY A 675 21.27 31.48 -17.17
N SER A 676 22.09 31.94 -16.22
CA SER A 676 21.98 33.30 -15.66
C SER A 676 22.71 34.33 -16.55
N ALA A 677 22.19 34.61 -17.74
CA ALA A 677 22.67 35.73 -18.54
C ALA A 677 21.93 37.03 -18.16
N ALA A 678 22.66 37.92 -17.48
CA ALA A 678 22.56 39.38 -17.46
C ALA A 678 21.19 40.04 -17.22
N LEU A 679 20.92 40.45 -15.98
CA LEU A 679 20.23 41.72 -15.68
C LEU A 679 21.16 42.56 -14.79
N GLY A 680 21.33 43.82 -15.16
CA GLY A 680 22.38 44.71 -14.69
C GLY A 680 22.44 44.89 -13.16
N SER A 681 23.66 44.96 -12.66
CA SER A 681 24.02 45.34 -11.31
C SER A 681 23.46 46.72 -10.96
N HIS A 682 22.50 46.78 -10.04
CA HIS A 682 22.26 47.98 -9.24
C HIS A 682 23.11 47.88 -7.97
N GLU A 683 24.06 48.80 -7.83
CA GLU A 683 24.86 48.99 -6.63
C GLU A 683 23.95 49.28 -5.41
N ILE A 684 24.10 48.47 -4.36
CA ILE A 684 23.55 48.75 -3.03
C ILE A 684 24.55 49.68 -2.33
N PRO A 685 24.16 50.89 -1.87
CA PRO A 685 25.08 51.79 -1.21
C PRO A 685 25.38 51.36 0.24
N ASP A 686 26.66 51.45 0.62
CA ASP A 686 27.19 51.16 1.96
C ASP A 686 26.47 51.92 3.09
N PRO A 687 26.24 51.29 4.27
CA PRO A 687 25.66 51.96 5.42
C PRO A 687 26.69 52.87 6.10
N LYS A 688 26.38 54.17 6.19
CA LYS A 688 27.17 55.15 6.96
C LYS A 688 27.20 54.79 8.46
N PRO A 689 28.32 55.02 9.16
CA PRO A 689 28.42 54.76 10.58
C PRO A 689 27.69 55.83 11.42
N ALA A 690 27.15 55.38 12.54
CA ALA A 690 26.47 56.18 13.55
C ALA A 690 27.35 57.33 14.08
N LYS A 691 26.75 58.52 14.24
CA LYS A 691 27.20 59.56 15.16
C LYS A 691 26.05 59.91 16.09
N GLY A 692 26.29 59.75 17.38
CA GLY A 692 25.37 60.16 18.44
C GLY A 692 25.37 61.67 18.67
N ALA A 693 24.23 62.16 19.13
CA ALA A 693 24.02 63.06 20.25
C ALA A 693 22.53 62.97 20.62
#